data_AF-A0A6N0LVC3-F1
#
_entry.id   AF-A0A6N0LVC3-F1
#
_cell.length_a   1.000
_cell.length_b   1.000
_cell.length_c   1.000
_cell.angle_alpha   90.00
_cell.angle_beta   90.00
_cell.angle_gamma   90.00
#
_symmetry.space_group_name_H-M   'P 1'
#
loop_
_entity.id
_entity.type
_entity.pdbx_description
1 polymer ?
#
loop_
_entity_poly.entity_id
_entity_poly.type
_entity_poly.pdbx_seq_one_letter_code
_entity_poly.pdbx_strand_id
1 'polypeptide(L)'
;MTDVFISYSRRDKEFAVILQNALKAQNRETWVDWKDIPLTADWWAEIQVGIEATNTFVFVISPDSVASKVCHQEIEHAVKNNKRLVPIVRREGFDMEQVNPALAKHNWLFFREQDDFDTVFPQLIKAIDTNLEYVRGHTRLLIRALEWENKGRNDSFLLRGTDLDAAEQWLVSSAAQQPQATQQQQNYISKSREAEAANQRLVKAGQQARQMVRIGFGVLGLTLVSAAIAGVWANKTIQEAQEGTRLEREGVAAQQQFGLQALLSAISTGQGLQSMVKDGRPLEQYPAASPILALQTILDEIRERTQLTGHQGPAVYNASFSPDSKLIVTARVENIAHVWDTKGKPLAELKGHQGWVINASFSPDSKLIVTASVDKTARVWDTTGKPLAQLKGHQGEIRNASFSPDSKLIVTASDDKTARVWDTTGKLLAQLKGHQDVVYNASFSPDSKLIVTASVDKTARVWDTTGKLLAQLKGHHGGVINASFSPDSKLIVTASDDKTARVWDTTGKLLAQLKGHQDVVRNASFSPDSKLIVTASYDKTARVWKTTGELLAQLKGHQGWVINASFSPDSKLIVTASHDKTARVWDITGKLLTQLQGHQGVVTNASFSPDSKLIVTASYDNTARVWDTTPKLLIQLQGHQDGVNNASFSSDGKLIVTASYDKTARVWDTKGKLLAQLKGHQGEVNNASFSPDSKLIVTASEDKTARVWDTKGKLLAQLKGHQGAVRNANFSPDSKLIVTASDDNTPRVWDTKGKLLAQLKGHENFVYNASFSPDSKLIVTASHDNTARVWDTTGKPLAQLKGHQYGVTNASFSPDSKLIVTTSYDNTARVWDTTGKLLTQLKGHENFVNNASFSPDSKLIVTASTDNTARVWETTGKLLAQLQGHQSGVINASFSPDSKLIVTASDDKTARVWDTTGKLLAQLKGHQGGVINASFSPDSKLIVTASYDKTARVWPVESLDELLARSCNWLHDYLVTHPQDLEKLSVCQNQSILMAAAPFMIREGEEQARKGYAQPAVTTFRKALKWNPNLKFDPEAKAKPLVEAANQVDKGKELAQIGNIDGAVAAFQTALQLDPSFEFELKTKAVSLLVYKGNKLIEERKFKEAVAAYTKAQQFTSNGEIYVDFWNLCVQGIQQGHAKDVLSACETAVALAPNDGNIRDSRGFARMLTGNTKGAIEDFQVFIAQTDDKEMKSQRQGWVKVLSASKNPFTQQEINRLIK
;
A
#
# COMPACT_ATOMS: atom_id res chain seq x y z
N MET A 1 11.35 -31.74 -30.14
CA MET A 1 12.45 -31.19 -29.33
C MET A 1 13.71 -31.71 -29.96
N THR A 2 14.42 -30.84 -30.69
CA THR A 2 15.66 -31.15 -31.38
C THR A 2 16.80 -31.28 -30.36
N ASP A 3 17.88 -32.00 -30.69
CA ASP A 3 19.02 -32.11 -29.77
C ASP A 3 19.97 -30.90 -29.90
N VAL A 4 20.17 -30.36 -31.11
CA VAL A 4 21.18 -29.32 -31.38
C VAL A 4 20.64 -28.19 -32.25
N PHE A 5 20.81 -26.94 -31.80
CA PHE A 5 20.77 -25.73 -32.63
C PHE A 5 22.18 -25.44 -33.14
N ILE A 6 22.35 -25.08 -34.42
CA ILE A 6 23.65 -24.67 -34.98
C ILE A 6 23.58 -23.20 -35.41
N SER A 7 24.20 -22.32 -34.62
CA SER A 7 24.43 -20.90 -34.97
C SER A 7 25.78 -20.75 -35.68
N TYR A 8 25.79 -20.07 -36.83
CA TYR A 8 26.92 -20.05 -37.77
C TYR A 8 26.82 -18.85 -38.73
N SER A 9 27.93 -18.39 -39.32
CA SER A 9 27.87 -17.37 -40.38
C SER A 9 27.51 -17.99 -41.73
N ARG A 10 26.88 -17.22 -42.64
CA ARG A 10 26.61 -17.67 -44.01
C ARG A 10 27.87 -18.09 -44.80
N ARG A 11 29.07 -17.61 -44.42
CA ARG A 11 30.36 -18.04 -45.00
C ARG A 11 30.84 -19.38 -44.46
N ASP A 12 30.41 -19.78 -43.27
CA ASP A 12 30.73 -21.09 -42.66
C ASP A 12 29.65 -22.15 -42.97
N LYS A 13 28.70 -21.87 -43.88
CA LYS A 13 27.56 -22.75 -44.20
C LYS A 13 27.98 -24.16 -44.61
N GLU A 14 29.05 -24.28 -45.39
CA GLU A 14 29.53 -25.57 -45.89
C GLU A 14 30.02 -26.47 -44.74
N PHE A 15 30.75 -25.89 -43.78
CA PHE A 15 31.11 -26.57 -42.52
C PHE A 15 29.87 -26.90 -41.68
N ALA A 16 28.88 -25.98 -41.59
CA ALA A 16 27.64 -26.24 -40.87
C ALA A 16 26.83 -27.42 -41.46
N VAL A 17 26.87 -27.61 -42.79
CA VAL A 17 26.26 -28.78 -43.46
C VAL A 17 27.03 -30.07 -43.16
N ILE A 18 28.36 -30.06 -43.17
CA ILE A 18 29.19 -31.21 -42.78
C ILE A 18 28.87 -31.61 -41.33
N LEU A 19 28.88 -30.63 -40.42
CA LEU A 19 28.55 -30.81 -39.01
C LEU A 19 27.11 -31.34 -38.81
N GLN A 20 26.14 -30.81 -39.56
CA GLN A 20 24.76 -31.29 -39.51
C GLN A 20 24.67 -32.78 -39.89
N ASN A 21 25.33 -33.17 -40.98
CA ASN A 21 25.31 -34.55 -41.47
C ASN A 21 26.00 -35.52 -40.48
N ALA A 22 27.12 -35.11 -39.88
CA ALA A 22 27.82 -35.90 -38.85
C ALA A 22 26.97 -36.07 -37.58
N LEU A 23 26.33 -35.00 -37.08
CA LEU A 23 25.41 -35.07 -35.93
C LEU A 23 24.20 -35.96 -36.22
N LYS A 24 23.64 -35.87 -37.44
CA LYS A 24 22.54 -36.73 -37.88
C LYS A 24 22.94 -38.20 -37.96
N ALA A 25 24.15 -38.51 -38.42
CA ALA A 25 24.69 -39.87 -38.44
C ALA A 25 24.88 -40.47 -37.02
N GLN A 26 25.05 -39.63 -36.00
CA GLN A 26 25.08 -40.04 -34.58
C GLN A 26 23.69 -40.04 -33.91
N ASN A 27 22.60 -39.95 -34.68
CA ASN A 27 21.22 -39.82 -34.19
C ASN A 27 21.03 -38.62 -33.22
N ARG A 28 21.55 -37.44 -33.57
CA ARG A 28 21.17 -36.17 -32.92
C ARG A 28 20.34 -35.34 -33.89
N GLU A 29 19.14 -34.94 -33.48
CA GLU A 29 18.27 -34.11 -34.32
C GLU A 29 18.77 -32.66 -34.32
N THR A 30 18.90 -32.05 -35.51
CA THR A 30 19.52 -30.74 -35.71
C THR A 30 18.53 -29.73 -36.28
N TRP A 31 18.53 -28.51 -35.74
CA TRP A 31 17.76 -27.36 -36.24
C TRP A 31 18.69 -26.40 -36.98
N VAL A 32 18.34 -26.02 -38.22
CA VAL A 32 19.11 -25.10 -39.07
C VAL A 32 18.24 -24.16 -39.90
N ASP A 33 18.66 -22.90 -40.00
CA ASP A 33 17.88 -21.80 -40.59
C ASP A 33 17.60 -21.92 -42.10
N TRP A 34 18.32 -22.80 -42.82
CA TRP A 34 18.16 -23.02 -44.26
C TRP A 34 17.19 -24.16 -44.61
N LYS A 35 16.58 -24.81 -43.61
CA LYS A 35 15.67 -25.95 -43.80
C LYS A 35 14.40 -25.84 -42.95
N ASP A 36 14.52 -25.32 -41.73
CA ASP A 36 13.49 -25.49 -40.69
C ASP A 36 12.58 -24.26 -40.50
N ILE A 37 12.65 -23.28 -41.40
CA ILE A 37 11.81 -22.06 -41.43
C ILE A 37 10.90 -22.07 -42.67
N PRO A 38 9.57 -22.02 -42.53
CA PRO A 38 8.65 -21.90 -43.68
C PRO A 38 8.74 -20.54 -44.39
N LEU A 39 8.57 -20.53 -45.72
CA LEU A 39 8.66 -19.33 -46.59
C LEU A 39 7.65 -18.21 -46.27
N THR A 40 6.65 -18.47 -45.42
CA THR A 40 5.59 -17.52 -45.04
C THR A 40 5.52 -17.25 -43.53
N ALA A 41 6.48 -17.74 -42.75
CA ALA A 41 6.55 -17.53 -41.29
C ALA A 41 7.32 -16.25 -40.93
N ASP A 42 7.17 -15.78 -39.69
CA ASP A 42 8.11 -14.81 -39.13
C ASP A 42 9.44 -15.51 -38.89
N TRP A 43 10.41 -15.21 -39.76
CA TRP A 43 11.74 -15.80 -39.77
C TRP A 43 12.47 -15.68 -38.43
N TRP A 44 12.26 -14.61 -37.66
CA TRP A 44 12.89 -14.46 -36.35
C TRP A 44 12.15 -15.24 -35.26
N ALA A 45 10.82 -15.28 -35.30
CA ALA A 45 10.04 -16.04 -34.33
C ALA A 45 10.34 -17.55 -34.41
N GLU A 46 10.48 -18.11 -35.61
CA GLU A 46 10.86 -19.53 -35.81
C GLU A 46 12.27 -19.83 -35.26
N ILE A 47 13.23 -18.90 -35.40
CA ILE A 47 14.56 -19.01 -34.78
C ILE A 47 14.44 -19.04 -33.25
N GLN A 48 13.63 -18.16 -32.65
CA GLN A 48 13.44 -18.14 -31.19
C GLN A 48 12.82 -19.45 -30.68
N VAL A 49 11.81 -19.98 -31.36
CA VAL A 49 11.20 -21.29 -31.06
C VAL A 49 12.21 -22.44 -31.23
N GLY A 50 13.05 -22.40 -32.28
CA GLY A 50 14.13 -23.37 -32.49
C GLY A 50 15.17 -23.40 -31.35
N ILE A 51 15.61 -22.24 -30.87
CA ILE A 51 16.53 -22.11 -29.73
C ILE A 51 15.85 -22.59 -28.43
N GLU A 52 14.58 -22.29 -28.23
CA GLU A 52 13.81 -22.73 -27.06
C GLU A 52 13.61 -24.25 -27.06
N ALA A 53 13.35 -24.86 -28.23
CA ALA A 53 13.01 -26.27 -28.38
C ALA A 53 14.20 -27.25 -28.50
N THR A 54 15.44 -26.75 -28.57
CA THR A 54 16.69 -27.54 -28.70
C THR A 54 17.32 -27.88 -27.36
N ASN A 55 18.07 -28.98 -27.24
CA ASN A 55 18.79 -29.32 -25.98
C ASN A 55 20.11 -28.53 -25.83
N THR A 56 20.92 -28.48 -26.88
CA THR A 56 22.24 -27.82 -26.92
C THR A 56 22.28 -26.76 -28.01
N PHE A 57 22.90 -25.62 -27.72
CA PHE A 57 23.16 -24.53 -28.66
C PHE A 57 24.65 -24.54 -29.02
N VAL A 58 24.96 -24.95 -30.24
CA VAL A 58 26.33 -24.95 -30.80
C VAL A 58 26.55 -23.64 -31.55
N PHE A 59 27.63 -22.92 -31.21
CA PHE A 59 28.00 -21.68 -31.88
C PHE A 59 29.33 -21.85 -32.63
N VAL A 60 29.29 -21.69 -33.95
CA VAL A 60 30.46 -21.76 -34.84
C VAL A 60 31.13 -20.40 -34.89
N ILE A 61 32.20 -20.22 -34.12
CA ILE A 61 33.04 -19.03 -34.01
C ILE A 61 33.90 -18.87 -35.28
N SER A 62 33.74 -17.73 -35.93
CA SER A 62 34.56 -17.21 -37.03
C SER A 62 34.50 -15.67 -36.99
N PRO A 63 35.40 -14.94 -37.70
CA PRO A 63 35.30 -13.48 -37.81
C PRO A 63 33.93 -13.01 -38.32
N ASP A 64 33.32 -13.78 -39.23
CA ASP A 64 32.01 -13.46 -39.81
C ASP A 64 30.83 -13.77 -38.88
N SER A 65 30.92 -14.76 -37.97
CA SER A 65 29.84 -15.06 -37.02
C SER A 65 29.90 -14.19 -35.77
N VAL A 66 31.11 -13.82 -35.31
CA VAL A 66 31.31 -12.91 -34.18
C VAL A 66 30.83 -11.49 -34.52
N ALA A 67 31.10 -11.02 -35.75
CA ALA A 67 30.58 -9.74 -36.25
C ALA A 67 29.10 -9.78 -36.70
N SER A 68 28.45 -10.96 -36.73
CA SER A 68 27.07 -11.11 -37.21
C SER A 68 26.06 -10.72 -36.14
N LYS A 69 25.32 -9.63 -36.39
CA LYS A 69 24.21 -9.18 -35.53
C LYS A 69 23.17 -10.28 -35.28
N VAL A 70 22.85 -11.10 -36.29
CA VAL A 70 21.90 -12.22 -36.16
C VAL A 70 22.45 -13.26 -35.19
N CYS A 71 23.69 -13.70 -35.38
CA CYS A 71 24.32 -14.69 -34.50
C CYS A 71 24.44 -14.17 -33.07
N HIS A 72 24.66 -12.85 -32.89
CA HIS A 72 24.64 -12.20 -31.58
C HIS A 72 23.25 -12.28 -30.90
N GLN A 73 22.18 -12.01 -31.64
CA GLN A 73 20.80 -12.13 -31.12
C GLN A 73 20.43 -13.59 -30.79
N GLU A 74 20.92 -14.56 -31.58
CA GLU A 74 20.74 -16.00 -31.32
C GLU A 74 21.42 -16.42 -30.00
N ILE A 75 22.69 -16.05 -29.78
CA ILE A 75 23.39 -16.38 -28.53
C ILE A 75 22.81 -15.63 -27.34
N GLU A 76 22.35 -14.38 -27.47
CA GLU A 76 21.64 -13.68 -26.40
C GLU A 76 20.33 -14.37 -26.01
N HIS A 77 19.53 -14.84 -26.99
CA HIS A 77 18.29 -15.57 -26.72
C HIS A 77 18.55 -16.96 -26.13
N ALA A 78 19.66 -17.61 -26.49
CA ALA A 78 20.13 -18.85 -25.88
C ALA A 78 20.61 -18.65 -24.43
N VAL A 79 21.36 -17.57 -24.15
CA VAL A 79 21.82 -17.20 -22.80
C VAL A 79 20.64 -16.84 -21.90
N LYS A 80 19.70 -16.02 -22.38
CA LYS A 80 18.47 -15.63 -21.67
C LYS A 80 17.63 -16.85 -21.22
N ASN A 81 17.65 -17.91 -22.02
CA ASN A 81 16.92 -19.15 -21.76
C ASN A 81 17.76 -20.24 -21.07
N ASN A 82 18.96 -19.91 -20.56
CA ASN A 82 19.94 -20.86 -20.01
C ASN A 82 20.09 -22.12 -20.89
N LYS A 83 20.29 -21.98 -22.20
CA LYS A 83 20.59 -23.15 -23.05
C LYS A 83 22.02 -23.63 -22.77
N ARG A 84 22.30 -24.93 -22.95
CA ARG A 84 23.69 -25.43 -22.92
C ARG A 84 24.44 -24.85 -24.11
N LEU A 85 25.52 -24.13 -23.86
CA LEU A 85 26.37 -23.55 -24.90
C LEU A 85 27.56 -24.46 -25.22
N VAL A 86 27.85 -24.66 -26.50
CA VAL A 86 29.06 -25.35 -26.97
C VAL A 86 29.75 -24.51 -28.06
N PRO A 87 30.82 -23.77 -27.73
CA PRO A 87 31.60 -23.02 -28.71
C PRO A 87 32.51 -23.92 -29.55
N ILE A 88 32.46 -23.74 -30.87
CA ILE A 88 33.33 -24.39 -31.85
C ILE A 88 34.07 -23.32 -32.65
N VAL A 89 35.40 -23.33 -32.67
CA VAL A 89 36.20 -22.44 -33.53
C VAL A 89 36.38 -23.06 -34.91
N ARG A 90 35.87 -22.40 -35.96
CA ARG A 90 36.07 -22.81 -37.36
C ARG A 90 37.12 -21.96 -38.09
N ARG A 91 37.19 -20.66 -37.83
CA ARG A 91 38.23 -19.78 -38.39
C ARG A 91 38.72 -18.82 -37.31
N GLU A 92 40.03 -18.65 -37.21
CA GLU A 92 40.69 -17.75 -36.24
C GLU A 92 40.75 -16.30 -36.79
N GLY A 93 41.38 -15.38 -36.04
CA GLY A 93 41.52 -13.98 -36.46
C GLY A 93 40.30 -13.09 -36.19
N PHE A 94 39.44 -13.49 -35.25
CA PHE A 94 38.34 -12.67 -34.73
C PHE A 94 38.76 -11.87 -33.50
N ASP A 95 38.06 -10.76 -33.25
CA ASP A 95 38.24 -9.92 -32.07
C ASP A 95 37.62 -10.58 -30.82
N MET A 96 38.42 -10.73 -29.76
CA MET A 96 37.98 -11.31 -28.49
C MET A 96 37.01 -10.43 -27.72
N GLU A 97 37.02 -9.11 -27.90
CA GLU A 97 36.05 -8.20 -27.25
C GLU A 97 34.64 -8.33 -27.85
N GLN A 98 34.53 -8.85 -29.08
CA GLN A 98 33.25 -9.04 -29.79
C GLN A 98 32.63 -10.42 -29.52
N VAL A 99 33.41 -11.39 -29.01
CA VAL A 99 32.89 -12.72 -28.64
C VAL A 99 31.97 -12.60 -27.44
N ASN A 100 30.75 -13.15 -27.53
CA ASN A 100 29.77 -13.06 -26.45
C ASN A 100 30.35 -13.63 -25.13
N PRO A 101 30.33 -12.88 -24.00
CA PRO A 101 30.96 -13.29 -22.74
C PRO A 101 30.45 -14.59 -22.11
N ALA A 102 29.36 -15.18 -22.60
CA ALA A 102 28.93 -16.52 -22.21
C ALA A 102 29.79 -17.61 -22.88
N LEU A 103 30.14 -17.46 -24.17
CA LEU A 103 30.96 -18.42 -24.91
C LEU A 103 32.40 -18.46 -24.41
N ALA A 104 32.94 -17.33 -23.97
CA ALA A 104 34.29 -17.21 -23.39
C ALA A 104 34.46 -17.93 -22.03
N LYS A 105 33.37 -18.40 -21.40
CA LYS A 105 33.38 -19.14 -20.11
C LYS A 105 33.43 -20.66 -20.28
N HIS A 106 33.40 -21.16 -21.51
CA HIS A 106 33.43 -22.59 -21.83
C HIS A 106 34.71 -22.95 -22.56
N ASN A 107 35.15 -24.21 -22.45
CA ASN A 107 36.26 -24.72 -23.26
C ASN A 107 35.84 -24.78 -24.73
N TRP A 108 36.70 -24.32 -25.63
CA TRP A 108 36.44 -24.25 -27.07
C TRP A 108 36.91 -25.53 -27.77
N LEU A 109 36.10 -26.04 -28.70
CA LEU A 109 36.50 -27.14 -29.59
C LEU A 109 37.00 -26.55 -30.91
N PHE A 110 38.17 -26.98 -31.37
CA PHE A 110 38.80 -26.44 -32.58
C PHE A 110 38.55 -27.36 -33.77
N PHE A 111 37.81 -26.86 -34.76
CA PHE A 111 37.48 -27.53 -36.02
C PHE A 111 37.94 -26.65 -37.19
N ARG A 112 39.16 -26.14 -37.13
CA ARG A 112 39.76 -25.24 -38.13
C ARG A 112 40.06 -26.03 -39.42
N GLU A 113 40.49 -25.34 -40.47
CA GLU A 113 40.80 -25.98 -41.76
C GLU A 113 41.97 -26.97 -41.69
N GLN A 114 42.83 -26.84 -40.68
CA GLN A 114 43.95 -27.73 -40.37
C GLN A 114 43.65 -28.80 -39.30
N ASP A 115 42.48 -28.78 -38.65
CA ASP A 115 42.14 -29.75 -37.60
C ASP A 115 41.38 -30.93 -38.21
N ASP A 116 41.76 -32.16 -37.84
CA ASP A 116 41.04 -33.37 -38.30
C ASP A 116 39.64 -33.46 -37.68
N PHE A 117 38.62 -33.43 -38.54
CA PHE A 117 37.22 -33.50 -38.15
C PHE A 117 36.90 -34.78 -37.37
N ASP A 118 37.41 -35.93 -37.80
CA ASP A 118 37.05 -37.23 -37.20
C ASP A 118 37.72 -37.45 -35.83
N THR A 119 38.86 -36.81 -35.56
CA THR A 119 39.51 -36.78 -34.24
C THR A 119 38.81 -35.82 -33.25
N VAL A 120 38.24 -34.69 -33.72
CA VAL A 120 37.61 -33.70 -32.82
C VAL A 120 36.11 -33.97 -32.61
N PHE A 121 35.40 -34.48 -33.62
CA PHE A 121 33.95 -34.72 -33.57
C PHE A 121 33.46 -35.60 -32.39
N PRO A 122 34.17 -36.67 -31.95
CA PRO A 122 33.81 -37.42 -30.74
C PRO A 122 33.79 -36.57 -29.45
N GLN A 123 34.60 -35.51 -29.38
CA GLN A 123 34.63 -34.59 -28.23
C GLN A 123 33.38 -33.71 -28.18
N LEU A 124 32.87 -33.31 -29.37
CA LEU A 124 31.61 -32.59 -29.49
C LEU A 124 30.41 -33.45 -29.05
N ILE A 125 30.35 -34.71 -29.51
CA ILE A 125 29.32 -35.67 -29.07
C ILE A 125 29.35 -35.83 -27.55
N LYS A 126 30.53 -35.99 -26.95
CA LYS A 126 30.70 -36.06 -25.49
C LYS A 126 30.20 -34.81 -24.77
N ALA A 127 30.42 -33.61 -25.32
CA ALA A 127 29.93 -32.35 -24.76
C ALA A 127 28.39 -32.21 -24.84
N ILE A 128 27.78 -32.67 -25.93
CA ILE A 128 26.32 -32.72 -26.10
C ILE A 128 25.70 -33.70 -25.10
N ASP A 129 26.24 -34.92 -25.01
CA ASP A 129 25.63 -36.04 -24.29
C ASP A 129 25.84 -36.02 -22.76
N THR A 130 26.77 -35.21 -22.24
CA THR A 130 27.05 -35.12 -20.79
C THR A 130 25.78 -34.75 -20.01
N ASN A 131 25.28 -35.64 -19.15
CA ASN A 131 24.02 -35.46 -18.40
C ASN A 131 22.79 -35.15 -19.29
N LEU A 132 22.71 -35.73 -20.50
CA LEU A 132 21.69 -35.40 -21.52
C LEU A 132 20.24 -35.43 -21.00
N GLU A 133 19.86 -36.41 -20.17
CA GLU A 133 18.49 -36.49 -19.61
C GLU A 133 18.14 -35.31 -18.69
N TYR A 134 19.13 -34.76 -17.96
CA TYR A 134 18.93 -33.53 -17.19
C TYR A 134 18.66 -32.33 -18.11
N VAL A 135 19.36 -32.24 -19.25
CA VAL A 135 19.17 -31.18 -20.26
C VAL A 135 17.82 -31.32 -20.98
N ARG A 136 17.39 -32.56 -21.29
CA ARG A 136 16.04 -32.84 -21.81
C ARG A 136 14.97 -32.44 -20.81
N GLY A 137 15.19 -32.68 -19.51
CA GLY A 137 14.37 -32.14 -18.43
C GLY A 137 14.26 -30.61 -18.48
N HIS A 138 15.39 -29.92 -18.61
CA HIS A 138 15.45 -28.46 -18.76
C HIS A 138 14.62 -27.97 -19.96
N THR A 139 14.89 -28.47 -21.17
CA THR A 139 14.19 -28.07 -22.40
C THR A 139 12.68 -28.33 -22.31
N ARG A 140 12.28 -29.52 -21.85
CA ARG A 140 10.86 -29.88 -21.69
C ARG A 140 10.12 -28.95 -20.72
N LEU A 141 10.75 -28.57 -19.60
CA LEU A 141 10.17 -27.68 -18.60
C LEU A 141 10.19 -26.21 -19.05
N LEU A 142 11.19 -25.80 -19.84
CA LEU A 142 11.24 -24.46 -20.43
C LEU A 142 10.06 -24.26 -21.40
N ILE A 143 9.85 -25.20 -22.34
CA ILE A 143 8.76 -25.11 -23.33
C ILE A 143 7.40 -25.02 -22.63
N ARG A 144 7.12 -25.88 -21.64
CA ARG A 144 5.84 -25.84 -20.91
C ARG A 144 5.66 -24.56 -20.09
N ALA A 145 6.73 -24.01 -19.51
CA ALA A 145 6.66 -22.74 -18.79
C ALA A 145 6.38 -21.56 -19.75
N LEU A 146 6.99 -21.54 -20.94
CA LEU A 146 6.75 -20.52 -21.96
C LEU A 146 5.36 -20.66 -22.59
N GLU A 147 4.86 -21.88 -22.83
CA GLU A 147 3.49 -22.12 -23.28
C GLU A 147 2.47 -21.62 -22.25
N TRP A 148 2.66 -21.95 -20.97
CA TRP A 148 1.80 -21.46 -19.88
C TRP A 148 1.79 -19.92 -19.79
N GLU A 149 2.96 -19.27 -19.88
CA GLU A 149 3.08 -17.80 -19.91
C GLU A 149 2.33 -17.20 -21.11
N ASN A 150 2.59 -17.72 -22.32
CA ASN A 150 2.00 -17.26 -23.58
C ASN A 150 0.48 -17.52 -23.68
N LYS A 151 -0.07 -18.47 -22.90
CA LYS A 151 -1.51 -18.72 -22.75
C LYS A 151 -2.13 -17.97 -21.57
N GLY A 152 -1.51 -16.88 -21.12
CA GLY A 152 -2.05 -16.01 -20.08
C GLY A 152 -2.04 -16.64 -18.68
N ARG A 153 -1.09 -17.54 -18.42
CA ARG A 153 -0.90 -18.27 -17.15
C ARG A 153 -2.09 -19.15 -16.74
N ASN A 154 -2.82 -19.71 -17.69
CA ASN A 154 -4.00 -20.55 -17.43
C ASN A 154 -3.67 -21.86 -16.67
N ASP A 155 -4.36 -22.10 -15.55
CA ASP A 155 -4.23 -23.26 -14.64
C ASP A 155 -4.46 -24.64 -15.33
N SER A 156 -5.02 -24.67 -16.54
CA SER A 156 -5.16 -25.91 -17.33
C SER A 156 -3.83 -26.46 -17.86
N PHE A 157 -2.80 -25.62 -18.00
CA PHE A 157 -1.48 -26.01 -18.50
C PHE A 157 -0.49 -26.41 -17.39
N LEU A 158 -0.87 -26.28 -16.12
CA LEU A 158 -0.02 -26.60 -14.97
C LEU A 158 0.19 -28.11 -14.78
N LEU A 159 1.38 -28.50 -14.30
CA LEU A 159 1.74 -29.88 -13.98
C LEU A 159 0.93 -30.42 -12.79
N ARG A 160 0.66 -31.73 -12.77
CA ARG A 160 -0.08 -32.42 -11.70
C ARG A 160 0.45 -33.84 -11.51
N GLY A 161 0.38 -34.35 -10.28
CA GLY A 161 0.81 -35.70 -9.92
C GLY A 161 2.28 -35.98 -10.28
N THR A 162 2.54 -37.15 -10.85
CA THR A 162 3.89 -37.62 -11.19
C THR A 162 4.68 -36.68 -12.10
N ASP A 163 4.01 -35.94 -12.99
CA ASP A 163 4.65 -34.97 -13.88
C ASP A 163 5.17 -33.74 -13.12
N LEU A 164 4.51 -33.36 -12.03
CA LEU A 164 4.94 -32.31 -11.11
C LEU A 164 6.01 -32.82 -10.14
N ASP A 165 5.81 -34.00 -9.55
CA ASP A 165 6.78 -34.57 -8.61
C ASP A 165 8.15 -34.77 -9.28
N ALA A 166 8.17 -35.23 -10.54
CA ALA A 166 9.40 -35.33 -11.34
C ALA A 166 10.00 -33.96 -11.69
N ALA A 167 9.19 -32.91 -11.87
CA ALA A 167 9.67 -31.56 -12.14
C ALA A 167 10.29 -30.89 -10.90
N GLU A 168 9.73 -31.12 -9.71
CA GLU A 168 10.33 -30.68 -8.44
C GLU A 168 11.63 -31.41 -8.14
N GLN A 169 11.70 -32.73 -8.36
CA GLN A 169 12.95 -33.49 -8.24
C GLN A 169 14.03 -32.98 -9.20
N TRP A 170 13.67 -32.71 -10.46
CA TRP A 170 14.57 -32.07 -11.42
C TRP A 170 15.02 -30.69 -10.93
N LEU A 171 14.11 -29.86 -10.42
CA LEU A 171 14.42 -28.52 -9.91
C LEU A 171 15.37 -28.56 -8.70
N VAL A 172 15.18 -29.49 -7.76
CA VAL A 172 16.12 -29.71 -6.63
C VAL A 172 17.52 -30.08 -7.14
N SER A 173 17.62 -30.95 -8.16
CA SER A 173 18.92 -31.30 -8.75
C SER A 173 19.58 -30.16 -9.55
N SER A 174 18.79 -29.19 -10.02
CA SER A 174 19.26 -28.13 -10.95
C SER A 174 20.31 -27.19 -10.36
N ALA A 175 20.31 -26.99 -9.04
CA ALA A 175 21.23 -26.06 -8.38
C ALA A 175 22.72 -26.44 -8.57
N ALA A 176 22.99 -27.74 -8.73
CA ALA A 176 24.34 -28.31 -8.88
C ALA A 176 24.65 -28.77 -10.32
N GLN A 177 23.83 -28.40 -11.31
CA GLN A 177 23.92 -28.86 -12.70
C GLN A 177 24.03 -27.68 -13.67
N GLN A 178 24.39 -27.97 -14.93
CA GLN A 178 24.41 -27.00 -16.02
C GLN A 178 23.69 -27.53 -17.27
N PRO A 179 22.70 -26.79 -17.82
CA PRO A 179 22.29 -25.44 -17.42
C PRO A 179 21.45 -25.38 -16.13
N GLN A 180 21.55 -24.29 -15.36
CA GLN A 180 20.70 -24.05 -14.18
C GLN A 180 19.26 -23.65 -14.54
N ALA A 181 18.30 -23.95 -13.68
CA ALA A 181 16.88 -23.68 -13.92
C ALA A 181 16.55 -22.18 -14.02
N THR A 182 15.90 -21.78 -15.12
CA THR A 182 15.41 -20.42 -15.39
C THR A 182 14.30 -19.99 -14.42
N GLN A 183 14.11 -18.67 -14.26
CA GLN A 183 13.04 -18.13 -13.42
C GLN A 183 11.64 -18.55 -13.91
N GLN A 184 11.45 -18.71 -15.23
CA GLN A 184 10.21 -19.18 -15.84
C GLN A 184 9.89 -20.61 -15.38
N GLN A 185 10.85 -21.53 -15.44
CA GLN A 185 10.68 -22.91 -14.93
C GLN A 185 10.36 -22.93 -13.44
N GLN A 186 11.09 -22.14 -12.63
CA GLN A 186 10.86 -22.03 -11.18
C GLN A 186 9.43 -21.57 -10.87
N ASN A 187 8.98 -20.49 -11.53
CA ASN A 187 7.63 -19.94 -11.36
C ASN A 187 6.54 -20.95 -11.75
N TYR A 188 6.72 -21.62 -12.89
CA TYR A 188 5.77 -22.60 -13.44
C TYR A 188 5.62 -23.84 -12.54
N ILE A 189 6.72 -24.38 -12.02
CA ILE A 189 6.72 -25.53 -11.09
C ILE A 189 6.09 -25.13 -9.75
N SER A 190 6.47 -23.99 -9.19
CA SER A 190 5.88 -23.46 -7.95
C SER A 190 4.36 -23.26 -8.08
N LYS A 191 3.89 -22.67 -9.18
CA LYS A 191 2.46 -22.48 -9.45
C LYS A 191 1.70 -23.80 -9.61
N SER A 192 2.32 -24.78 -10.26
CA SER A 192 1.76 -26.12 -10.40
C SER A 192 1.51 -26.78 -9.03
N ARG A 193 2.45 -26.63 -8.08
CA ARG A 193 2.27 -27.15 -6.72
C ARG A 193 1.22 -26.42 -5.90
N GLU A 194 1.08 -25.10 -6.05
CA GLU A 194 -0.05 -24.36 -5.45
C GLU A 194 -1.41 -24.90 -5.92
N ALA A 195 -1.56 -25.09 -7.23
CA ALA A 195 -2.80 -25.59 -7.85
C ALA A 195 -3.13 -27.03 -7.42
N GLU A 196 -2.13 -27.92 -7.35
CA GLU A 196 -2.35 -29.27 -6.85
C GLU A 196 -2.67 -29.30 -5.35
N ALA A 197 -1.98 -28.51 -4.52
CA ALA A 197 -2.28 -28.40 -3.10
C ALA A 197 -3.73 -27.92 -2.84
N ALA A 198 -4.26 -27.02 -3.68
CA ALA A 198 -5.66 -26.62 -3.64
C ALA A 198 -6.61 -27.78 -4.00
N ASN A 199 -6.33 -28.51 -5.09
CA ASN A 199 -7.14 -29.67 -5.49
C ASN A 199 -7.14 -30.79 -4.43
N GLN A 200 -6.00 -31.09 -3.81
CA GLN A 200 -5.92 -32.11 -2.75
C GLN A 200 -6.70 -31.71 -1.49
N ARG A 201 -6.81 -30.40 -1.18
CA ARG A 201 -7.66 -29.90 -0.08
C ARG A 201 -9.15 -30.13 -0.40
N LEU A 202 -9.59 -29.85 -1.62
CA LEU A 202 -10.96 -30.09 -2.08
C LEU A 202 -11.34 -31.58 -2.00
N VAL A 203 -10.45 -32.47 -2.45
CA VAL A 203 -10.67 -33.94 -2.39
C VAL A 203 -10.76 -34.42 -0.93
N LYS A 204 -9.88 -33.97 -0.03
CA LYS A 204 -9.92 -34.33 1.39
C LYS A 204 -11.20 -33.84 2.08
N ALA A 205 -11.64 -32.61 1.80
CA ALA A 205 -12.91 -32.09 2.30
C ALA A 205 -14.10 -32.94 1.83
N GLY A 206 -14.14 -33.31 0.54
CA GLY A 206 -15.18 -34.19 -0.01
C GLY A 206 -15.19 -35.60 0.59
N GLN A 207 -14.03 -36.14 0.95
CA GLN A 207 -13.93 -37.44 1.66
C GLN A 207 -14.40 -37.33 3.12
N GLN A 208 -14.00 -36.29 3.85
CA GLN A 208 -14.44 -36.06 5.23
C GLN A 208 -15.95 -35.86 5.33
N ALA A 209 -16.57 -35.16 4.36
CA ALA A 209 -18.03 -35.05 4.26
C ALA A 209 -18.71 -36.43 4.12
N ARG A 210 -18.21 -37.31 3.24
CA ARG A 210 -18.73 -38.69 3.10
C ARG A 210 -18.54 -39.53 4.36
N GLN A 211 -17.50 -39.27 5.14
CA GLN A 211 -17.24 -40.00 6.39
C GLN A 211 -18.19 -39.56 7.52
N MET A 212 -18.50 -38.26 7.63
CA MET A 212 -19.54 -37.76 8.53
C MET A 212 -20.94 -38.32 8.20
N VAL A 213 -21.28 -38.44 6.91
CA VAL A 213 -22.55 -39.06 6.48
C VAL A 213 -22.72 -40.49 7.03
N ARG A 214 -21.66 -41.31 7.03
CA ARG A 214 -21.72 -42.68 7.59
C ARG A 214 -21.97 -42.72 9.11
N ILE A 215 -21.42 -41.77 9.87
CA ILE A 215 -21.60 -41.72 11.32
C ILE A 215 -23.02 -41.22 11.68
N GLY A 216 -23.59 -40.32 10.88
CA GLY A 216 -24.97 -39.82 11.07
C GLY A 216 -26.07 -40.89 10.96
N PHE A 217 -25.85 -41.98 10.19
CA PHE A 217 -26.84 -43.05 10.02
C PHE A 217 -27.16 -43.81 11.32
N GLY A 218 -26.27 -43.83 12.32
CA GLY A 218 -26.45 -44.62 13.54
C GLY A 218 -27.43 -44.04 14.58
N VAL A 219 -27.84 -42.77 14.43
CA VAL A 219 -28.57 -42.02 15.48
C VAL A 219 -29.93 -41.47 15.00
N LEU A 220 -30.17 -41.43 13.68
CA LEU A 220 -31.31 -40.72 13.08
C LEU A 220 -32.47 -41.63 12.64
N GLY A 221 -32.87 -42.55 13.52
CA GLY A 221 -34.20 -43.14 13.44
C GLY A 221 -35.26 -42.12 13.88
N LEU A 222 -36.24 -41.83 13.02
CA LEU A 222 -37.40 -40.93 13.23
C LEU A 222 -37.17 -39.40 13.04
N THR A 223 -37.20 -38.92 11.80
CA THR A 223 -38.21 -37.95 11.27
C THR A 223 -37.79 -37.41 9.90
N LEU A 224 -38.58 -37.65 8.84
CA LEU A 224 -38.19 -37.33 7.46
C LEU A 224 -38.14 -35.83 7.10
N VAL A 225 -38.76 -34.96 7.91
CA VAL A 225 -38.91 -33.52 7.60
C VAL A 225 -37.60 -32.74 7.79
N SER A 226 -36.78 -33.12 8.77
CA SER A 226 -35.51 -32.44 9.09
C SER A 226 -34.43 -32.69 8.03
N ALA A 227 -34.46 -33.84 7.35
CA ALA A 227 -33.52 -34.18 6.28
C ALA A 227 -33.63 -33.23 5.07
N ALA A 228 -34.85 -32.79 4.72
CA ALA A 228 -35.06 -31.81 3.66
C ALA A 228 -34.48 -30.43 4.03
N ILE A 229 -34.69 -29.98 5.28
CA ILE A 229 -34.15 -28.70 5.78
C ILE A 229 -32.62 -28.75 5.80
N ALA A 230 -32.01 -29.85 6.27
CA ALA A 230 -30.57 -30.04 6.25
C ALA A 230 -30.00 -30.04 4.81
N GLY A 231 -30.69 -30.66 3.85
CA GLY A 231 -30.32 -30.63 2.43
C GLY A 231 -30.36 -29.22 1.82
N VAL A 232 -31.40 -28.44 2.14
CA VAL A 232 -31.53 -27.04 1.70
C VAL A 232 -30.43 -26.16 2.32
N TRP A 233 -30.12 -26.32 3.61
CA TRP A 233 -29.02 -25.61 4.27
C TRP A 233 -27.65 -25.97 3.69
N ALA A 234 -27.40 -27.26 3.43
CA ALA A 234 -26.17 -27.71 2.79
C ALA A 234 -26.00 -27.11 1.39
N ASN A 235 -27.06 -27.11 0.57
CA ASN A 235 -27.03 -26.53 -0.77
C ASN A 235 -26.82 -24.99 -0.74
N LYS A 236 -27.51 -24.28 0.16
CA LYS A 236 -27.32 -22.83 0.38
C LYS A 236 -25.88 -22.51 0.78
N THR A 237 -25.29 -23.29 1.68
CA THR A 237 -23.89 -23.13 2.11
C THR A 237 -22.90 -23.37 0.96
N ILE A 238 -23.17 -24.34 0.08
CA ILE A 238 -22.36 -24.60 -1.12
C ILE A 238 -22.45 -23.44 -2.13
N GLN A 239 -23.63 -22.87 -2.35
CA GLN A 239 -23.81 -21.69 -3.21
C GLN A 239 -23.12 -20.44 -2.62
N GLU A 240 -23.25 -20.19 -1.30
CA GLU A 240 -22.52 -19.12 -0.60
C GLU A 240 -20.99 -19.27 -0.76
N ALA A 241 -20.46 -20.50 -0.73
CA ALA A 241 -19.04 -20.78 -0.94
C ALA A 241 -18.59 -20.61 -2.41
N GLN A 242 -19.40 -21.03 -3.37
CA GLN A 242 -19.11 -20.86 -4.81
C GLN A 242 -19.09 -19.38 -5.20
N GLU A 243 -20.10 -18.62 -4.79
CA GLU A 243 -20.21 -17.20 -5.11
C GLU A 243 -19.13 -16.37 -4.41
N GLY A 244 -18.80 -16.69 -3.15
CA GLY A 244 -17.63 -16.13 -2.48
C GLY A 244 -16.32 -16.42 -3.22
N THR A 245 -16.15 -17.61 -3.80
CA THR A 245 -14.97 -17.95 -4.62
C THR A 245 -14.92 -17.16 -5.93
N ARG A 246 -16.08 -16.84 -6.53
CA ARG A 246 -16.18 -15.97 -7.71
C ARG A 246 -15.75 -14.54 -7.37
N LEU A 247 -16.34 -13.95 -6.33
CA LEU A 247 -16.04 -12.59 -5.88
C LEU A 247 -14.56 -12.43 -5.45
N GLU A 248 -13.94 -13.46 -4.87
CA GLU A 248 -12.52 -13.40 -4.52
C GLU A 248 -11.62 -13.32 -5.76
N ARG A 249 -11.90 -14.11 -6.81
CA ARG A 249 -11.17 -14.04 -8.09
C ARG A 249 -11.33 -12.70 -8.78
N GLU A 250 -12.55 -12.16 -8.81
CA GLU A 250 -12.85 -10.87 -9.42
C GLU A 250 -12.21 -9.70 -8.66
N GLY A 251 -12.17 -9.77 -7.32
CA GLY A 251 -11.43 -8.81 -6.49
C GLY A 251 -9.93 -8.80 -6.81
N VAL A 252 -9.30 -9.98 -6.90
CA VAL A 252 -7.88 -10.09 -7.28
C VAL A 252 -7.63 -9.56 -8.71
N ALA A 253 -8.55 -9.80 -9.64
CA ALA A 253 -8.44 -9.28 -11.01
C ALA A 253 -8.55 -7.74 -11.05
N ALA A 254 -9.46 -7.15 -10.26
CA ALA A 254 -9.59 -5.69 -10.15
C ALA A 254 -8.31 -5.03 -9.61
N GLN A 255 -7.56 -5.71 -8.71
CA GLN A 255 -6.27 -5.21 -8.20
C GLN A 255 -5.12 -5.22 -9.22
N GLN A 256 -5.25 -5.96 -10.32
CA GLN A 256 -4.23 -6.03 -11.37
C GLN A 256 -4.51 -5.05 -12.51
N GLN A 257 -5.65 -4.36 -12.47
CA GLN A 257 -6.01 -3.28 -13.38
C GLN A 257 -5.63 -1.92 -12.78
N PHE A 258 -5.49 -0.90 -13.62
CA PHE A 258 -5.23 0.48 -13.20
C PHE A 258 -6.33 1.44 -13.66
N GLY A 259 -6.51 2.52 -12.90
CA GLY A 259 -7.43 3.61 -13.25
C GLY A 259 -8.92 3.28 -13.13
N LEU A 260 -9.72 3.96 -13.95
CA LEU A 260 -11.18 3.99 -13.86
C LEU A 260 -11.84 2.60 -13.92
N GLN A 261 -11.42 1.73 -14.84
CA GLN A 261 -11.99 0.38 -14.97
C GLN A 261 -11.71 -0.50 -13.74
N ALA A 262 -10.54 -0.36 -13.12
CA ALA A 262 -10.21 -1.07 -11.88
C ALA A 262 -11.19 -0.69 -10.76
N LEU A 263 -11.50 0.60 -10.61
CA LEU A 263 -12.43 1.07 -9.59
C LEU A 263 -13.88 0.65 -9.88
N LEU A 264 -14.34 0.74 -11.13
CA LEU A 264 -15.66 0.24 -11.54
C LEU A 264 -15.81 -1.26 -11.24
N SER A 265 -14.78 -2.06 -11.54
CA SER A 265 -14.73 -3.48 -11.20
C SER A 265 -14.78 -3.69 -9.68
N ALA A 266 -13.96 -2.96 -8.92
CA ALA A 266 -13.91 -3.09 -7.46
C ALA A 266 -15.24 -2.73 -6.77
N ILE A 267 -15.97 -1.71 -7.23
CA ILE A 267 -17.32 -1.39 -6.73
C ILE A 267 -18.30 -2.50 -7.10
N SER A 268 -18.26 -3.02 -8.34
CA SER A 268 -19.12 -4.13 -8.78
C SER A 268 -18.94 -5.38 -7.90
N THR A 269 -17.70 -5.80 -7.66
CA THR A 269 -17.42 -6.96 -6.81
C THR A 269 -17.71 -6.67 -5.32
N GLY A 270 -17.47 -5.45 -4.86
CA GLY A 270 -17.83 -5.01 -3.50
C GLY A 270 -19.34 -4.97 -3.24
N GLN A 271 -20.13 -4.56 -4.23
CA GLN A 271 -21.60 -4.65 -4.23
C GLN A 271 -22.07 -6.10 -4.21
N GLY A 272 -21.43 -6.99 -4.99
CA GLY A 272 -21.68 -8.42 -4.94
C GLY A 272 -21.49 -8.98 -3.53
N LEU A 273 -20.37 -8.64 -2.88
CA LEU A 273 -20.12 -8.99 -1.48
C LEU A 273 -21.16 -8.40 -0.52
N GLN A 274 -21.49 -7.11 -0.64
CA GLN A 274 -22.52 -6.44 0.17
C GLN A 274 -23.88 -7.15 0.06
N SER A 275 -24.23 -7.66 -1.13
CA SER A 275 -25.50 -8.37 -1.35
C SER A 275 -25.60 -9.70 -0.58
N MET A 276 -24.47 -10.37 -0.31
CA MET A 276 -24.39 -11.61 0.49
C MET A 276 -24.40 -11.36 2.01
N VAL A 277 -24.07 -10.14 2.46
CA VAL A 277 -23.79 -9.82 3.88
C VAL A 277 -25.03 -9.26 4.62
N LYS A 278 -26.20 -9.24 3.96
CA LYS A 278 -27.46 -8.69 4.50
C LYS A 278 -28.04 -9.40 5.74
N ASP A 279 -27.51 -10.58 6.10
CA ASP A 279 -27.95 -11.38 7.25
C ASP A 279 -27.46 -10.83 8.62
N GLY A 280 -26.64 -9.77 8.64
CA GLY A 280 -26.07 -9.22 9.88
C GLY A 280 -24.98 -10.08 10.52
N ARG A 281 -24.52 -11.14 9.85
CA ARG A 281 -23.36 -11.95 10.25
C ARG A 281 -22.06 -11.12 10.09
N PRO A 282 -21.04 -11.26 10.96
CA PRO A 282 -19.77 -10.55 10.79
C PRO A 282 -19.06 -10.89 9.47
N LEU A 283 -18.34 -9.91 8.88
CA LEU A 283 -17.54 -10.08 7.65
C LEU A 283 -16.49 -11.22 7.73
N GLU A 284 -16.09 -11.55 8.96
CA GLU A 284 -15.27 -12.69 9.36
C GLU A 284 -15.85 -14.06 8.93
N GLN A 285 -17.17 -14.18 8.76
CA GLN A 285 -17.85 -15.44 8.40
C GLN A 285 -17.96 -15.69 6.89
N TYR A 286 -17.54 -14.74 6.05
CA TYR A 286 -17.75 -14.78 4.59
C TYR A 286 -16.48 -15.17 3.81
N PRO A 287 -16.55 -15.84 2.65
CA PRO A 287 -15.36 -16.38 1.98
C PRO A 287 -14.41 -15.33 1.37
N ALA A 288 -14.93 -14.18 0.92
CA ALA A 288 -14.18 -13.21 0.10
C ALA A 288 -13.78 -11.93 0.86
N ALA A 289 -12.59 -11.39 0.58
CA ALA A 289 -12.12 -10.07 1.01
C ALA A 289 -11.33 -9.29 -0.05
N SER A 290 -10.85 -9.94 -1.12
CA SER A 290 -10.23 -9.25 -2.24
C SER A 290 -11.09 -8.11 -2.85
N PRO A 291 -12.45 -8.12 -2.80
CA PRO A 291 -13.26 -6.95 -3.18
C PRO A 291 -13.02 -5.71 -2.29
N ILE A 292 -12.89 -5.90 -0.97
CA ILE A 292 -12.58 -4.83 0.00
C ILE A 292 -11.17 -4.32 -0.27
N LEU A 293 -10.23 -5.26 -0.42
CA LEU A 293 -8.82 -4.99 -0.69
C LEU A 293 -8.58 -4.22 -1.99
N ALA A 294 -9.36 -4.50 -3.04
CA ALA A 294 -9.35 -3.76 -4.30
C ALA A 294 -9.84 -2.32 -4.11
N LEU A 295 -11.02 -2.12 -3.51
CA LEU A 295 -11.58 -0.80 -3.22
C LEU A 295 -10.60 0.06 -2.43
N GLN A 296 -10.02 -0.48 -1.35
CA GLN A 296 -9.10 0.25 -0.49
C GLN A 296 -7.81 0.60 -1.25
N THR A 297 -7.16 -0.38 -1.90
CA THR A 297 -5.90 -0.14 -2.64
C THR A 297 -6.06 0.94 -3.71
N ILE A 298 -7.13 0.89 -4.51
CA ILE A 298 -7.33 1.80 -5.64
C ILE A 298 -7.64 3.22 -5.16
N LEU A 299 -8.52 3.38 -4.17
CA LEU A 299 -8.84 4.70 -3.60
C LEU A 299 -7.63 5.36 -2.91
N ASP A 300 -6.77 4.55 -2.30
CA ASP A 300 -5.65 5.04 -1.52
C ASP A 300 -4.41 5.42 -2.38
N GLU A 301 -4.35 4.93 -3.61
CA GLU A 301 -3.42 5.41 -4.66
C GLU A 301 -3.89 6.73 -5.28
N ILE A 302 -5.19 7.05 -5.23
CA ILE A 302 -5.80 8.28 -5.79
C ILE A 302 -5.82 9.45 -4.78
N ARG A 303 -5.55 9.21 -3.48
CA ARG A 303 -5.75 10.20 -2.42
C ARG A 303 -4.49 10.97 -2.00
N GLU A 304 -4.57 12.31 -2.10
CA GLU A 304 -3.53 13.23 -1.62
C GLU A 304 -3.40 13.25 -0.10
N ARG A 305 -2.19 13.60 0.35
CA ARG A 305 -1.73 13.24 1.67
C ARG A 305 -1.39 14.46 2.52
N THR A 306 -2.21 14.75 3.54
CA THR A 306 -1.88 15.63 4.70
C THR A 306 -0.38 15.52 4.93
N GLN A 307 0.36 16.64 4.93
CA GLN A 307 1.81 16.59 5.06
C GLN A 307 2.33 17.80 5.83
N LEU A 308 3.41 17.61 6.60
CA LEU A 308 3.97 18.56 7.55
C LEU A 308 5.45 18.33 7.70
N THR A 309 6.09 19.44 7.98
CA THR A 309 7.40 19.72 7.43
C THR A 309 7.95 20.77 8.38
N GLY A 310 9.05 20.39 9.02
CA GLY A 310 9.13 20.66 10.44
C GLY A 310 9.99 19.63 11.19
N HIS A 311 11.17 19.25 10.68
CA HIS A 311 12.21 18.51 11.42
C HIS A 311 13.56 18.50 10.68
N GLN A 312 14.65 18.99 11.31
CA GLN A 312 15.95 19.25 10.66
C GLN A 312 17.08 18.22 10.91
N GLY A 313 17.08 17.07 10.25
CA GLY A 313 18.27 16.22 10.10
C GLY A 313 17.93 14.83 9.52
N PRO A 314 18.73 13.76 9.74
CA PRO A 314 18.32 12.37 9.50
C PRO A 314 16.95 11.90 10.12
N ALA A 315 16.92 11.45 11.37
CA ALA A 315 15.97 10.57 12.03
C ALA A 315 15.44 11.00 13.40
N VAL A 316 14.15 11.19 13.42
CA VAL A 316 13.33 11.83 14.44
C VAL A 316 13.29 10.87 15.69
N TYR A 317 13.55 11.11 17.02
CA TYR A 317 13.74 10.05 18.13
C TYR A 317 12.71 9.59 19.19
N ASN A 318 11.60 10.27 19.51
CA ASN A 318 10.27 9.67 19.82
C ASN A 318 9.22 10.75 20.21
N ALA A 319 7.96 10.33 20.32
CA ALA A 319 6.76 11.10 20.33
C ALA A 319 5.62 10.26 20.93
N SER A 320 4.67 10.83 21.69
CA SER A 320 3.50 10.07 22.14
C SER A 320 2.24 10.81 22.56
N PHE A 321 1.16 10.50 21.77
CA PHE A 321 -1.69 10.91 21.50
C PHE A 321 -2.81 10.74 22.64
N SER A 322 -3.23 11.83 23.20
CA SER A 322 -3.75 11.90 24.56
C SER A 322 -5.27 11.51 24.55
N PRO A 323 -5.90 10.81 25.53
CA PRO A 323 -7.16 10.01 25.40
C PRO A 323 -8.55 10.67 25.35
N ASP A 324 -8.63 11.98 25.20
CA ASP A 324 -9.83 12.57 24.57
C ASP A 324 -9.57 12.90 23.07
N SER A 325 -8.38 12.48 22.62
CA SER A 325 -7.71 12.66 21.35
C SER A 325 -7.85 14.00 20.68
N LYS A 326 -7.60 15.04 21.48
CA LYS A 326 -7.47 16.41 20.99
C LYS A 326 -6.05 16.94 20.81
N LEU A 327 -4.96 16.44 21.41
CA LEU A 327 -3.61 17.08 21.38
C LEU A 327 -2.41 16.06 21.19
N ILE A 328 -1.22 16.49 20.67
CA ILE A 328 -0.09 15.71 20.02
C ILE A 328 1.37 16.05 20.49
N VAL A 329 2.43 15.20 20.37
CA VAL A 329 3.80 15.59 20.89
C VAL A 329 5.08 14.84 20.40
N THR A 330 6.29 15.45 20.38
CA THR A 330 7.62 14.84 20.01
C THR A 330 8.97 15.49 20.49
N ALA A 331 10.04 14.69 20.48
CA ALA A 331 11.47 15.02 20.70
C ALA A 331 12.30 15.53 19.48
N ARG A 332 13.64 15.46 19.52
CA ARG A 332 14.60 16.22 18.65
C ARG A 332 16.08 15.83 18.88
N VAL A 333 17.16 16.26 18.17
CA VAL A 333 18.59 16.48 18.66
C VAL A 333 18.66 17.95 18.97
N GLU A 334 17.62 18.61 19.47
CA GLU A 334 17.70 20.07 19.57
C GLU A 334 16.85 20.68 20.73
N ASN A 335 17.30 21.80 21.34
CA ASN A 335 16.88 22.39 22.64
C ASN A 335 15.71 23.41 22.81
N ILE A 336 14.71 23.55 21.94
CA ILE A 336 13.67 24.62 22.02
C ILE A 336 12.23 24.07 21.76
N ALA A 337 11.89 22.89 22.26
CA ALA A 337 10.84 22.03 21.67
C ALA A 337 9.32 22.41 21.79
N HIS A 338 8.78 23.13 20.79
CA HIS A 338 7.60 22.78 19.84
C HIS A 338 6.86 21.48 20.49
N VAL A 339 5.95 22.37 21.23
CA VAL A 339 4.40 22.70 21.36
C VAL A 339 3.32 22.85 20.16
N TRP A 340 2.01 22.41 20.08
CA TRP A 340 1.10 22.49 18.83
C TRP A 340 -0.47 22.77 19.06
N ASP A 341 -1.21 23.85 18.72
CA ASP A 341 -2.66 24.10 19.15
C ASP A 341 -3.99 23.60 18.41
N THR A 342 -4.52 22.35 18.41
CA THR A 342 -5.78 21.86 17.69
C THR A 342 -5.76 20.98 16.36
N LYS A 343 -4.98 21.20 15.26
CA LYS A 343 -4.69 20.33 14.04
C LYS A 343 -3.62 20.90 13.03
N GLY A 344 -2.43 20.28 12.89
CA GLY A 344 -1.36 20.47 11.86
C GLY A 344 -0.70 21.84 11.49
N LYS A 345 -0.69 22.90 12.32
CA LYS A 345 -0.28 24.30 11.98
C LYS A 345 0.67 25.08 12.98
N PRO A 346 1.98 25.35 12.66
CA PRO A 346 3.09 25.89 13.51
C PRO A 346 3.00 27.20 14.37
N LEU A 347 3.94 27.36 15.33
CA LEU A 347 4.61 28.59 15.89
C LEU A 347 5.85 28.21 16.78
N ALA A 348 6.75 29.13 17.19
CA ALA A 348 8.11 28.81 17.74
C ALA A 348 8.61 29.59 19.02
N GLU A 349 9.95 29.67 19.24
CA GLU A 349 10.79 30.43 20.24
C GLU A 349 11.45 29.78 21.52
N LEU A 350 12.68 30.25 21.84
CA LEU A 350 13.63 29.86 22.93
C LEU A 350 15.14 30.02 22.55
N LYS A 351 16.08 29.79 23.51
CA LYS A 351 17.57 29.78 23.39
C LYS A 351 18.27 28.93 24.51
N GLY A 352 19.49 28.40 24.27
CA GLY A 352 20.57 27.95 25.22
C GLY A 352 20.32 26.83 26.27
N HIS A 353 21.21 25.83 26.44
CA HIS A 353 21.10 24.76 27.48
C HIS A 353 22.36 23.86 27.71
N GLN A 354 22.41 23.05 28.81
CA GLN A 354 23.64 22.44 29.37
C GLN A 354 24.08 20.97 28.99
N GLY A 355 23.23 19.98 28.66
CA GLY A 355 23.63 18.65 28.10
C GLY A 355 22.43 17.72 27.81
N TRP A 356 22.58 16.61 27.06
CA TRP A 356 21.59 15.59 26.59
C TRP A 356 20.21 15.33 27.33
N VAL A 357 19.11 14.74 26.75
CA VAL A 357 17.80 14.42 27.44
C VAL A 357 16.80 13.31 26.86
N ILE A 358 17.16 12.08 26.45
CA ILE A 358 16.22 11.10 25.79
C ILE A 358 14.76 10.76 26.35
N ASN A 359 14.01 11.54 27.18
CA ASN A 359 12.51 11.49 27.33
C ASN A 359 11.70 12.59 28.14
N ALA A 360 10.34 12.53 28.13
CA ALA A 360 9.35 12.97 29.16
C ALA A 360 7.88 12.35 29.13
N SER A 361 7.02 12.53 30.19
CA SER A 361 5.64 11.93 30.42
C SER A 361 4.57 12.64 31.33
N PHE A 362 3.34 12.08 31.61
CA PHE A 362 1.91 12.73 31.78
C PHE A 362 1.22 11.68 32.83
N SER A 363 0.25 11.87 33.77
CA SER A 363 -0.54 13.02 34.27
C SER A 363 -1.62 12.75 35.38
N PRO A 364 -1.69 13.47 36.54
CA PRO A 364 -2.89 13.55 37.43
C PRO A 364 -4.25 14.32 37.20
N ASP A 365 -4.37 15.66 37.15
CA ASP A 365 -5.55 16.40 36.59
C ASP A 365 -5.28 17.59 35.55
N SER A 366 -5.49 17.36 34.25
CA SER A 366 -5.43 18.08 32.94
C SER A 366 -4.40 19.19 32.62
N LYS A 367 -3.48 19.55 33.54
CA LYS A 367 -3.03 20.95 33.63
C LYS A 367 -1.50 21.26 33.49
N LEU A 368 -0.52 20.34 33.56
CA LEU A 368 0.96 20.68 33.62
C LEU A 368 1.94 19.91 32.61
N ILE A 369 3.29 20.12 32.52
CA ILE A 369 4.26 19.27 31.68
C ILE A 369 5.81 19.18 32.10
N VAL A 370 6.74 18.28 31.57
CA VAL A 370 8.12 17.89 32.14
C VAL A 370 9.44 17.47 31.30
N THR A 371 10.70 17.48 31.89
CA THR A 371 12.08 16.97 31.43
C THR A 371 13.07 16.54 32.58
N ALA A 372 14.37 16.22 32.29
CA ALA A 372 15.57 16.49 33.16
C ALA A 372 16.88 16.88 32.37
N SER A 373 18.18 16.50 32.71
CA SER A 373 19.53 16.46 31.92
C SER A 373 20.88 16.15 32.81
N VAL A 374 22.03 15.37 32.53
CA VAL A 374 23.45 14.98 33.12
C VAL A 374 24.17 15.82 34.15
N ASP A 375 23.56 16.91 34.46
CA ASP A 375 23.70 17.64 35.68
C ASP A 375 24.29 17.01 36.92
N LYS A 376 23.52 16.22 37.66
CA LYS A 376 23.48 16.26 39.14
C LYS A 376 22.64 17.39 39.80
N THR A 377 22.11 18.42 39.11
CA THR A 377 21.85 19.74 39.76
C THR A 377 20.55 20.59 39.45
N ALA A 378 20.20 21.14 38.27
CA ALA A 378 18.88 20.94 37.62
C ALA A 378 18.11 22.05 36.75
N ARG A 379 17.92 23.36 37.05
CA ARG A 379 17.14 24.30 36.14
C ARG A 379 15.61 24.05 35.86
N VAL A 380 14.75 25.04 35.55
CA VAL A 380 13.31 24.81 35.18
C VAL A 380 12.66 25.88 34.33
N TRP A 381 11.67 25.52 33.50
CA TRP A 381 10.65 26.34 32.79
C TRP A 381 9.38 25.46 32.58
N ASP A 382 8.17 25.94 32.22
CA ASP A 382 6.88 25.22 32.45
C ASP A 382 5.81 25.26 31.30
N THR A 383 4.53 24.86 31.52
CA THR A 383 3.56 24.32 30.50
C THR A 383 3.41 24.97 29.14
N THR A 384 3.26 26.26 29.24
CA THR A 384 2.94 27.25 28.23
C THR A 384 3.96 28.36 28.46
N GLY A 385 5.01 28.15 29.30
CA GLY A 385 5.70 29.22 30.05
C GLY A 385 6.99 28.86 30.85
N LYS A 386 7.31 29.64 31.91
CA LYS A 386 8.67 30.21 32.22
C LYS A 386 9.09 30.32 33.73
N PRO A 387 10.38 30.45 34.12
CA PRO A 387 11.16 29.63 35.12
C PRO A 387 11.20 30.03 36.63
N LEU A 388 11.62 29.11 37.55
CA LEU A 388 12.41 29.43 38.80
C LEU A 388 13.24 28.34 39.58
N ALA A 389 12.75 27.16 40.02
CA ALA A 389 13.27 26.47 41.26
C ALA A 389 14.56 25.57 41.21
N GLN A 390 14.99 25.00 42.36
CA GLN A 390 16.12 24.08 42.70
C GLN A 390 15.85 23.38 44.07
N LEU A 391 16.22 22.16 44.54
CA LEU A 391 16.88 20.86 44.20
C LEU A 391 18.34 20.74 43.71
N LYS A 392 18.90 19.50 43.84
CA LYS A 392 20.31 19.00 43.79
C LYS A 392 20.57 17.87 44.82
N GLY A 393 21.03 16.65 44.47
CA GLY A 393 21.61 15.75 45.52
C GLY A 393 21.66 14.23 45.30
N HIS A 394 22.31 13.84 44.22
CA HIS A 394 23.09 12.63 44.05
C HIS A 394 24.09 12.88 42.88
N GLN A 395 25.12 12.04 42.73
CA GLN A 395 26.52 12.28 42.26
C GLN A 395 27.05 11.84 40.82
N GLY A 396 26.32 11.95 39.70
CA GLY A 396 26.57 11.27 38.39
C GLY A 396 25.29 11.16 37.54
N GLU A 397 24.69 9.97 37.28
CA GLU A 397 23.81 9.78 36.11
C GLU A 397 22.32 9.27 36.30
N ILE A 398 21.20 9.77 35.65
CA ILE A 398 19.70 9.43 35.62
C ILE A 398 19.04 9.18 34.20
N ARG A 399 19.35 8.25 33.30
CA ARG A 399 18.69 8.19 31.94
C ARG A 399 17.11 7.94 31.69
N ASN A 400 16.09 8.55 32.38
CA ASN A 400 14.55 8.37 32.36
C ASN A 400 13.74 8.85 33.64
N ALA A 401 12.48 9.34 33.66
CA ALA A 401 11.55 9.11 34.85
C ALA A 401 10.03 9.26 34.60
N SER A 402 9.13 8.61 35.35
CA SER A 402 7.63 8.61 35.27
C SER A 402 6.88 8.96 36.59
N PHE A 403 5.55 8.73 36.69
CA PHE A 403 4.60 9.09 37.79
C PHE A 403 3.59 7.91 38.01
N SER A 404 2.23 8.04 38.03
CA SER A 404 1.39 7.42 39.08
C SER A 404 -0.17 7.38 39.16
N PRO A 405 -0.81 6.80 40.25
CA PRO A 405 -2.26 6.61 40.58
C PRO A 405 -2.95 7.28 41.91
N ASP A 406 -4.15 7.97 42.00
CA ASP A 406 -4.92 9.13 42.73
C ASP A 406 -4.81 10.64 42.27
N SER A 407 -4.07 11.57 42.93
CA SER A 407 -3.87 12.98 42.47
C SER A 407 -2.51 13.69 42.82
N LYS A 408 -1.37 13.01 43.14
CA LYS A 408 -0.47 13.53 44.22
C LYS A 408 1.06 13.25 44.53
N LEU A 409 1.94 12.26 44.17
CA LEU A 409 3.07 11.69 45.05
C LEU A 409 4.47 11.05 44.44
N ILE A 410 5.84 11.44 44.52
CA ILE A 410 6.94 11.79 43.42
C ILE A 410 8.53 11.31 43.25
N VAL A 411 9.18 10.98 42.03
CA VAL A 411 10.42 10.07 41.63
C VAL A 411 11.76 10.41 40.78
N THR A 412 12.95 9.78 41.05
CA THR A 412 14.29 9.76 40.32
C THR A 412 15.13 8.44 40.31
N ALA A 413 16.44 8.45 39.87
CA ALA A 413 17.20 7.24 39.41
C ALA A 413 18.76 7.25 38.93
N SER A 414 19.88 7.09 39.69
CA SER A 414 21.21 7.85 39.71
C SER A 414 22.77 7.28 39.75
N ASP A 415 23.59 6.82 38.79
CA ASP A 415 24.94 6.04 38.90
C ASP A 415 25.77 5.66 40.24
N ASP A 416 25.28 5.02 41.36
CA ASP A 416 26.07 4.31 42.47
C ASP A 416 25.27 3.66 43.70
N LYS A 417 24.87 2.36 43.69
CA LYS A 417 24.28 1.58 44.83
C LYS A 417 22.85 1.81 45.45
N THR A 418 21.98 2.83 45.16
CA THR A 418 20.78 3.15 46.05
C THR A 418 19.47 3.76 45.43
N ALA A 419 18.52 4.45 46.18
CA ALA A 419 17.21 5.09 45.76
C ALA A 419 16.30 6.00 46.70
N ARG A 420 15.48 6.91 46.10
CA ARG A 420 14.36 7.90 46.50
C ARG A 420 13.10 8.44 45.41
N VAL A 421 12.33 8.83 46.55
CA VAL A 421 11.09 9.68 46.87
C VAL A 421 11.31 11.00 47.48
N TRP A 422 10.51 11.90 46.93
CA TRP A 422 10.43 13.28 47.20
C TRP A 422 8.95 13.57 47.25
N ASP A 423 8.55 14.11 48.38
CA ASP A 423 7.20 14.20 48.85
C ASP A 423 6.97 15.69 49.22
N THR A 424 5.84 16.22 48.74
CA THR A 424 5.44 17.63 48.46
C THR A 424 5.95 18.23 47.13
N THR A 425 7.01 19.03 47.16
CA THR A 425 7.21 20.20 46.26
C THR A 425 8.69 20.61 46.15
N GLY A 426 9.56 19.76 46.67
CA GLY A 426 10.82 20.23 47.27
C GLY A 426 11.72 19.10 47.73
N LYS A 427 11.08 18.10 48.33
CA LYS A 427 11.45 17.66 49.67
C LYS A 427 11.52 16.14 49.77
N LEU A 428 12.31 15.61 50.69
CA LEU A 428 12.61 14.19 50.96
C LEU A 428 12.23 13.79 52.39
N LEU A 429 11.87 12.51 52.63
CA LEU A 429 11.98 11.80 53.92
C LEU A 429 12.21 10.24 53.80
N ALA A 430 13.19 9.72 53.02
CA ALA A 430 13.93 8.44 53.30
C ALA A 430 15.00 8.09 52.22
N GLN A 431 15.97 7.21 52.50
CA GLN A 431 16.84 6.56 51.49
C GLN A 431 17.16 5.15 51.94
N LEU A 432 17.36 4.25 50.98
CA LEU A 432 17.41 2.80 51.21
C LEU A 432 18.46 2.15 50.32
N LYS A 433 19.08 1.05 50.74
CA LYS A 433 20.43 0.65 50.32
C LYS A 433 20.58 -0.89 50.45
N GLY A 434 21.52 -1.50 49.72
CA GLY A 434 21.83 -2.94 49.85
C GLY A 434 22.04 -3.66 48.51
N HIS A 435 22.73 -3.01 47.59
CA HIS A 435 22.84 -3.35 46.18
C HIS A 435 24.21 -2.86 45.68
N GLN A 436 24.82 -3.55 44.72
CA GLN A 436 26.29 -3.62 44.57
C GLN A 436 26.96 -2.95 43.35
N ASP A 437 26.32 -2.11 42.53
CA ASP A 437 26.97 -1.47 41.33
C ASP A 437 26.49 0.01 41.03
N VAL A 438 25.88 0.34 39.87
CA VAL A 438 25.33 1.69 39.48
C VAL A 438 23.77 2.10 39.12
N VAL A 439 22.39 1.74 39.27
CA VAL A 439 21.16 0.96 39.89
C VAL A 439 20.34 -0.06 39.01
N TYR A 440 20.69 -0.24 37.76
CA TYR A 440 19.88 -0.46 36.56
C TYR A 440 18.36 -0.12 36.47
N ASN A 441 17.38 -0.27 37.40
CA ASN A 441 15.95 0.14 37.12
C ASN A 441 15.12 1.05 38.13
N ALA A 442 13.76 1.17 38.06
CA ALA A 442 12.63 1.73 38.92
C ALA A 442 11.20 1.36 38.41
N SER A 443 10.09 1.63 39.17
CA SER A 443 8.61 1.48 38.87
C SER A 443 7.67 1.15 40.08
N PHE A 444 6.30 1.33 40.00
CA PHE A 444 5.21 1.25 41.04
C PHE A 444 4.01 0.29 40.76
N SER A 445 3.09 0.18 41.74
CA SER A 445 1.71 -0.31 41.64
C SER A 445 0.62 0.79 41.60
N PRO A 446 -0.54 0.54 40.95
CA PRO A 446 -1.62 1.51 40.80
C PRO A 446 -2.57 1.78 41.99
N ASP A 447 -2.80 0.95 43.02
CA ASP A 447 -3.76 1.26 44.14
C ASP A 447 -3.06 1.66 45.42
N SER A 448 -1.79 1.32 45.50
CA SER A 448 -0.76 2.14 44.87
C SER A 448 0.58 1.93 45.58
N LYS A 449 0.72 0.81 46.31
CA LYS A 449 1.50 0.71 47.55
C LYS A 449 2.86 -0.05 47.52
N LEU A 450 3.37 -0.54 46.37
CA LEU A 450 4.76 -1.02 46.20
C LEU A 450 5.30 -0.98 44.76
N ILE A 451 6.46 -1.60 44.53
CA ILE A 451 7.69 -1.08 43.92
C ILE A 451 8.50 -2.17 43.23
N VAL A 452 9.39 -1.87 42.31
CA VAL A 452 10.32 -2.86 41.74
C VAL A 452 11.71 -2.77 42.36
N THR A 453 12.58 -3.79 42.29
CA THR A 453 14.05 -3.64 42.14
C THR A 453 14.69 -4.75 41.32
N ALA A 454 15.86 -4.51 40.72
CA ALA A 454 16.40 -5.08 39.48
C ALA A 454 17.81 -4.46 39.20
N SER A 455 18.89 -5.20 38.86
CA SER A 455 20.25 -4.80 38.32
C SER A 455 21.49 -5.57 38.89
N VAL A 456 22.79 -5.19 38.79
CA VAL A 456 24.18 -5.81 38.69
C VAL A 456 24.77 -7.07 39.43
N ASP A 457 24.38 -7.62 40.61
CA ASP A 457 25.03 -8.89 41.11
C ASP A 457 24.60 -10.29 40.49
N LYS A 458 23.79 -11.19 41.13
CA LYS A 458 23.35 -12.52 40.57
C LYS A 458 21.90 -13.13 40.78
N THR A 459 20.89 -12.46 41.36
CA THR A 459 19.67 -13.05 42.01
C THR A 459 18.27 -12.26 41.94
N ALA A 460 17.39 -12.00 42.98
CA ALA A 460 16.14 -11.09 43.03
C ALA A 460 15.50 -10.39 44.33
N ARG A 461 14.42 -9.52 44.31
CA ARG A 461 14.17 -8.40 45.34
C ARG A 461 12.74 -8.01 45.88
N VAL A 462 12.46 -7.41 47.08
CA VAL A 462 11.13 -6.77 47.53
C VAL A 462 11.04 -5.86 48.81
N TRP A 463 10.33 -4.69 48.88
CA TRP A 463 10.11 -3.59 49.91
C TRP A 463 8.73 -2.80 49.77
N ASP A 464 8.31 -1.97 50.77
CA ASP A 464 6.96 -1.30 50.93
C ASP A 464 6.83 0.23 50.73
N THR A 465 5.62 0.83 50.84
CA THR A 465 5.46 2.30 50.71
C THR A 465 5.90 3.18 51.91
N THR A 466 6.96 2.81 52.63
CA THR A 466 7.60 3.66 53.68
C THR A 466 9.13 3.56 53.70
N GLY A 467 9.67 2.38 53.43
CA GLY A 467 11.10 2.17 53.42
C GLY A 467 11.54 0.76 53.80
N LYS A 468 10.75 -0.30 53.55
CA LYS A 468 10.97 -1.58 54.23
C LYS A 468 10.90 -2.83 53.32
N LEU A 469 12.02 -3.52 53.19
CA LEU A 469 12.26 -4.82 52.51
C LEU A 469 11.36 -5.98 52.99
N LEU A 470 10.43 -6.49 52.17
CA LEU A 470 9.67 -7.72 52.44
C LEU A 470 9.89 -8.89 51.44
N ALA A 471 11.03 -8.98 50.72
CA ALA A 471 11.87 -10.21 50.56
C ALA A 471 12.93 -10.11 49.43
N GLN A 472 13.51 -11.24 49.02
CA GLN A 472 14.59 -11.38 48.05
C GLN A 472 14.27 -12.61 47.18
N LEU A 473 13.80 -12.39 45.96
CA LEU A 473 13.74 -13.43 44.91
C LEU A 473 15.19 -13.88 44.52
N LYS A 474 15.51 -15.00 43.84
CA LYS A 474 16.90 -15.39 43.37
C LYS A 474 17.05 -16.36 42.17
N GLY A 475 17.97 -16.15 41.21
CA GLY A 475 18.68 -17.26 40.50
C GLY A 475 19.00 -17.15 38.99
N HIS A 476 20.18 -16.57 38.65
CA HIS A 476 20.43 -15.94 37.34
C HIS A 476 21.88 -15.88 36.83
N HIS A 477 22.11 -15.47 35.56
CA HIS A 477 23.40 -15.67 34.86
C HIS A 477 23.92 -14.40 34.15
N GLY A 478 23.20 -13.82 33.19
CA GLY A 478 23.41 -12.49 32.61
C GLY A 478 22.90 -11.38 33.51
N GLY A 479 22.79 -10.15 32.99
CA GLY A 479 22.32 -8.86 33.53
C GLY A 479 21.07 -8.84 34.43
N VAL A 480 20.20 -7.82 34.29
CA VAL A 480 18.76 -7.59 34.70
C VAL A 480 18.10 -6.51 33.73
N ILE A 481 18.68 -5.95 32.65
CA ILE A 481 18.16 -5.29 31.38
C ILE A 481 16.71 -4.62 31.27
N ASN A 482 15.64 -4.73 32.11
CA ASN A 482 14.39 -3.87 32.28
C ASN A 482 13.56 -4.06 33.63
N ALA A 483 12.42 -3.38 33.85
CA ALA A 483 11.62 -3.30 35.11
C ALA A 483 10.09 -3.00 35.08
N SER A 484 9.33 -3.40 34.06
CA SER A 484 7.99 -2.84 33.78
C SER A 484 6.75 -3.49 34.31
N PHE A 485 5.81 -2.73 35.01
CA PHE A 485 4.71 -3.07 36.02
C PHE A 485 3.17 -3.21 35.55
N SER A 486 2.18 -3.67 36.38
CA SER A 486 1.07 -4.70 36.10
C SER A 486 -0.46 -4.53 36.29
N PRO A 487 -1.25 -4.93 35.26
CA PRO A 487 -2.66 -5.46 35.11
C PRO A 487 -3.64 -5.81 36.26
N ASP A 488 -4.01 -7.08 36.60
CA ASP A 488 -4.84 -7.30 37.84
C ASP A 488 -4.19 -6.73 39.06
N SER A 489 -2.95 -6.38 38.83
CA SER A 489 -2.18 -5.78 39.79
C SER A 489 -1.96 -6.89 40.81
N LYS A 490 -1.39 -8.03 40.37
CA LYS A 490 -1.01 -9.25 41.12
C LYS A 490 0.05 -10.13 40.41
N LEU A 491 0.72 -9.70 39.34
CA LEU A 491 1.97 -10.35 38.87
C LEU A 491 3.15 -9.38 38.77
N ILE A 492 4.40 -9.86 38.53
CA ILE A 492 5.47 -9.20 37.78
C ILE A 492 5.74 -9.86 36.37
N VAL A 493 6.56 -9.29 35.46
CA VAL A 493 7.43 -9.96 34.44
C VAL A 493 8.73 -9.22 34.21
N THR A 494 9.81 -9.93 33.87
CA THR A 494 11.21 -9.50 33.80
C THR A 494 11.85 -9.72 32.33
N ALA A 495 13.12 -9.41 31.91
CA ALA A 495 13.69 -9.25 30.50
C ALA A 495 15.17 -8.90 30.01
N SER A 496 15.87 -9.79 29.26
CA SER A 496 17.29 -10.19 29.47
C SER A 496 18.55 -10.18 28.50
N ASP A 497 19.80 -10.24 29.04
CA ASP A 497 21.14 -10.29 28.38
C ASP A 497 21.28 -11.67 27.79
N ASP A 498 20.96 -12.62 28.67
CA ASP A 498 21.42 -13.96 28.59
C ASP A 498 20.37 -14.84 27.97
N LYS A 499 19.28 -14.30 27.33
CA LYS A 499 18.37 -14.80 26.22
C LYS A 499 16.91 -15.56 26.09
N THR A 500 15.73 -16.03 26.78
CA THR A 500 14.74 -16.25 28.06
C THR A 500 13.84 -15.35 29.02
N ALA A 501 12.58 -15.77 29.37
CA ALA A 501 11.76 -15.43 30.60
C ALA A 501 11.49 -16.50 31.68
N ARG A 502 10.84 -16.04 32.79
CA ARG A 502 10.38 -16.69 34.06
C ARG A 502 8.99 -16.05 34.58
N VAL A 503 8.65 -15.85 35.88
CA VAL A 503 7.49 -15.18 36.66
C VAL A 503 7.48 -15.62 38.14
N TRP A 504 7.10 -14.79 39.14
CA TRP A 504 7.27 -15.01 40.62
C TRP A 504 5.81 -14.89 41.37
N ASP A 505 5.39 -14.52 42.65
CA ASP A 505 3.93 -14.19 43.18
C ASP A 505 3.80 -13.15 44.40
N THR A 506 2.97 -13.22 45.50
CA THR A 506 2.95 -12.40 46.82
C THR A 506 3.71 -12.67 48.26
N THR A 507 4.18 -13.85 48.79
CA THR A 507 5.37 -14.20 49.75
C THR A 507 6.76 -14.93 49.33
N GLY A 508 6.95 -16.15 48.72
CA GLY A 508 8.19 -16.65 48.01
C GLY A 508 8.26 -18.10 47.38
N LYS A 509 8.06 -18.38 46.05
CA LYS A 509 7.94 -19.81 45.51
C LYS A 509 7.87 -20.24 44.00
N LEU A 510 8.78 -21.08 43.50
CA LEU A 510 8.97 -21.42 42.06
C LEU A 510 7.83 -22.18 41.31
N LEU A 511 7.12 -21.48 40.40
CA LEU A 511 6.02 -21.85 39.48
C LEU A 511 6.39 -22.68 38.24
N ALA A 512 7.36 -22.28 37.40
CA ALA A 512 7.37 -22.74 36.00
C ALA A 512 8.75 -22.74 35.24
N GLN A 513 9.00 -23.79 34.43
CA GLN A 513 10.26 -24.07 33.70
C GLN A 513 9.98 -24.35 32.19
N LEU A 514 10.76 -23.75 31.28
CA LEU A 514 10.24 -23.28 29.99
C LEU A 514 11.11 -23.47 28.71
N LYS A 515 12.30 -24.11 28.76
CA LYS A 515 13.42 -24.17 27.76
C LYS A 515 13.23 -23.81 26.25
N GLY A 516 14.33 -23.26 25.68
CA GLY A 516 14.63 -22.69 24.33
C GLY A 516 15.57 -21.47 24.51
N HIS A 517 16.12 -20.70 23.54
CA HIS A 517 16.63 -19.33 23.86
C HIS A 517 17.83 -18.76 22.95
N GLN A 518 18.24 -17.46 22.74
CA GLN A 518 19.52 -17.14 21.95
C GLN A 518 20.52 -15.87 22.05
N ASP A 519 20.24 -14.53 21.95
CA ASP A 519 21.20 -13.35 22.21
C ASP A 519 20.64 -12.14 23.08
N VAL A 520 20.95 -10.81 22.93
CA VAL A 520 20.71 -9.67 23.93
C VAL A 520 19.42 -8.79 23.78
N VAL A 521 18.61 -8.63 24.84
CA VAL A 521 17.13 -8.56 24.66
C VAL A 521 16.47 -7.37 25.44
N ARG A 522 16.02 -6.28 24.77
CA ARG A 522 16.09 -4.88 25.33
C ARG A 522 14.92 -4.16 26.07
N ASN A 523 13.61 -4.07 25.76
CA ASN A 523 12.71 -3.07 26.43
C ASN A 523 11.24 -3.52 26.64
N ALA A 524 10.35 -2.81 27.42
CA ALA A 524 9.34 -3.48 28.29
C ALA A 524 7.88 -3.08 28.77
N SER A 525 7.07 -2.10 28.32
CA SER A 525 5.75 -1.71 28.95
C SER A 525 4.43 -2.54 28.79
N PHE A 526 3.51 -2.46 29.76
CA PHE A 526 2.20 -3.15 29.91
C PHE A 526 0.99 -2.68 29.08
N SER A 527 -0.10 -3.45 29.15
CA SER A 527 -1.42 -3.24 28.53
C SER A 527 -2.51 -2.97 29.60
N PRO A 528 -3.83 -2.87 29.28
CA PRO A 528 -4.85 -2.10 30.07
C PRO A 528 -5.69 -2.86 31.11
N ASP A 529 -7.01 -3.25 30.88
CA ASP A 529 -8.54 -5.72 30.61
C ASP A 529 -7.98 -7.30 31.08
N SER A 530 -7.03 -7.58 32.02
CA SER A 530 -5.79 -8.37 31.95
C SER A 530 -5.60 -9.84 31.70
N LYS A 531 -4.84 -10.14 30.63
CA LYS A 531 -4.11 -11.41 30.48
C LYS A 531 -2.77 -11.52 29.65
N LEU A 532 -2.04 -10.50 29.10
CA LEU A 532 -0.80 -10.76 28.29
C LEU A 532 0.33 -9.69 27.95
N ILE A 533 1.61 -10.14 27.69
CA ILE A 533 2.96 -9.50 27.43
C ILE A 533 3.53 -9.33 25.99
N VAL A 534 4.20 -8.22 25.75
CA VAL A 534 4.84 -7.68 24.53
C VAL A 534 6.35 -8.01 24.32
N THR A 535 7.05 -7.61 23.21
CA THR A 535 8.55 -7.79 22.99
C THR A 535 9.33 -6.64 22.28
N ALA A 536 10.66 -6.51 22.44
CA ALA A 536 11.58 -5.64 21.64
C ALA A 536 13.13 -5.89 21.80
N SER A 537 13.85 -6.61 20.92
CA SER A 537 15.29 -7.02 21.10
C SER A 537 16.37 -6.89 19.95
N TYR A 538 17.66 -7.01 20.29
CA TYR A 538 18.86 -6.88 19.41
C TYR A 538 19.11 -7.99 18.37
N ASP A 539 18.48 -9.17 18.43
CA ASP A 539 18.37 -10.11 17.27
C ASP A 539 17.69 -9.46 16.08
N LYS A 540 17.21 -8.24 16.30
CA LYS A 540 16.28 -7.47 15.52
C LYS A 540 14.85 -7.87 15.87
N THR A 541 14.67 -8.65 16.95
CA THR A 541 13.56 -9.59 17.13
C THR A 541 13.23 -10.00 18.65
N ALA A 542 13.34 -11.28 19.17
CA ALA A 542 12.96 -12.00 20.49
C ALA A 542 11.57 -12.64 21.03
N ARG A 543 11.35 -14.02 21.02
CA ARG A 543 10.09 -14.92 20.96
C ARG A 543 8.70 -14.43 21.47
N VAL A 544 7.62 -15.21 21.26
CA VAL A 544 6.21 -14.95 21.72
C VAL A 544 5.53 -16.13 22.43
N TRP A 545 4.50 -15.85 23.25
CA TRP A 545 4.09 -16.64 24.39
C TRP A 545 2.62 -16.42 24.72
N LYS A 546 2.36 -16.83 25.94
CA LYS A 546 1.24 -16.47 26.75
C LYS A 546 1.89 -16.25 28.13
N THR A 547 1.50 -17.00 29.12
CA THR A 547 1.93 -16.82 30.49
C THR A 547 2.65 -18.14 31.06
N THR A 548 2.00 -19.18 31.64
CA THR A 548 2.30 -20.58 32.13
C THR A 548 2.79 -21.70 31.14
N GLY A 549 3.28 -21.58 29.91
CA GLY A 549 3.50 -22.83 29.09
C GLY A 549 3.44 -22.91 27.55
N GLU A 550 2.70 -22.05 26.86
CA GLU A 550 2.61 -21.95 25.41
C GLU A 550 3.31 -20.83 24.67
N LEU A 551 4.16 -21.33 23.77
CA LEU A 551 4.23 -21.08 22.33
C LEU A 551 2.93 -21.71 21.78
N LEU A 552 1.99 -20.98 21.17
CA LEU A 552 2.10 -19.62 20.63
C LEU A 552 3.27 -19.56 19.62
N ALA A 553 3.83 -18.39 19.33
CA ALA A 553 4.81 -18.26 18.24
C ALA A 553 6.00 -17.31 18.45
N GLN A 554 6.60 -16.93 17.35
CA GLN A 554 7.77 -16.09 17.14
C GLN A 554 7.25 -14.81 16.35
N LEU A 555 7.80 -13.51 16.38
CA LEU A 555 7.87 -12.08 15.72
C LEU A 555 8.74 -11.52 14.49
N LYS A 556 8.31 -11.27 13.23
CA LYS A 556 9.24 -11.32 12.03
C LYS A 556 10.11 -10.14 11.47
N GLY A 557 10.97 -9.44 12.18
CA GLY A 557 12.23 -8.98 11.53
C GLY A 557 12.54 -7.50 11.34
N HIS A 558 13.07 -6.83 12.36
CA HIS A 558 13.77 -5.60 12.07
C HIS A 558 15.04 -5.96 11.28
N GLN A 559 15.63 -5.04 10.54
CA GLN A 559 16.95 -5.29 9.93
C GLN A 559 18.09 -4.96 10.90
N GLY A 560 17.77 -4.40 12.07
CA GLY A 560 18.65 -3.87 13.12
C GLY A 560 17.97 -4.01 14.49
N TRP A 561 18.68 -3.66 15.56
CA TRP A 561 18.34 -3.98 16.95
C TRP A 561 17.11 -3.29 17.53
N VAL A 562 16.20 -4.05 18.15
CA VAL A 562 14.89 -3.59 18.62
C VAL A 562 14.91 -3.27 20.09
N ILE A 563 14.31 -2.14 20.44
CA ILE A 563 14.62 -1.45 21.68
C ILE A 563 13.51 -0.66 22.34
N ASN A 564 12.28 -0.77 21.84
CA ASN A 564 11.08 -0.58 22.66
C ASN A 564 9.92 -1.35 22.08
N ALA A 565 8.94 -1.65 22.93
CA ALA A 565 7.55 -1.68 22.55
C ALA A 565 6.59 -1.13 23.62
N SER A 566 5.38 -0.76 23.20
CA SER A 566 4.28 -0.40 24.10
C SER A 566 2.92 -0.84 23.60
N PHE A 567 2.16 -1.43 24.51
CA PHE A 567 0.79 -1.81 24.22
C PHE A 567 -0.14 -0.61 24.13
N SER A 568 -1.33 -0.91 23.64
CA SER A 568 -2.49 -0.04 23.64
C SER A 568 -3.27 -0.01 24.93
N PRO A 569 -4.07 1.05 25.14
CA PRO A 569 -5.10 1.25 26.19
C PRO A 569 -6.44 0.56 25.93
N ASP A 570 -6.70 0.18 24.68
CA ASP A 570 -7.70 -0.80 24.42
C ASP A 570 -7.08 -2.08 25.00
N SER A 571 -6.07 -2.65 24.37
CA SER A 571 -5.09 -3.74 24.65
C SER A 571 -4.80 -4.37 23.30
N LYS A 572 -5.91 -4.54 22.59
CA LYS A 572 -6.15 -4.94 21.23
C LYS A 572 -4.89 -4.56 20.44
N LEU A 573 -4.38 -3.33 20.55
CA LEU A 573 -3.22 -2.77 19.86
C LEU A 573 -1.81 -2.79 20.61
N ILE A 574 -0.62 -2.65 19.95
CA ILE A 574 0.80 -2.43 20.45
C ILE A 574 1.67 -1.76 19.36
N VAL A 575 2.84 -1.17 19.72
CA VAL A 575 3.93 -0.46 19.01
C VAL A 575 5.38 -0.93 19.34
N THR A 576 6.42 -0.71 18.47
CA THR A 576 7.90 -0.99 18.65
C THR A 576 8.85 0.18 18.34
N ALA A 577 10.16 0.04 18.65
CA ALA A 577 11.29 0.81 18.11
C ALA A 577 12.59 -0.02 17.91
N SER A 578 13.59 0.40 17.10
CA SER A 578 14.81 -0.37 16.72
C SER A 578 15.95 0.38 16.00
N HIS A 579 17.07 -0.23 15.52
CA HIS A 579 18.31 0.43 15.01
C HIS A 579 18.63 0.53 13.48
N ASP A 580 18.10 -0.34 12.63
CA ASP A 580 18.24 -0.52 11.15
C ASP A 580 18.20 0.71 10.19
N LYS A 581 18.15 1.95 10.70
CA LYS A 581 17.13 3.06 10.31
C LYS A 581 14.17 3.02 11.05
N THR A 582 13.60 2.63 12.29
CA THR A 582 12.48 1.69 12.48
C THR A 582 11.69 1.75 13.99
N ALA A 583 10.35 1.87 14.53
CA ALA A 583 8.72 2.03 14.45
C ALA A 583 7.29 1.82 13.38
N ARG A 584 6.35 0.83 12.70
CA ARG A 584 5.79 -0.77 12.37
C ARG A 584 5.06 -1.77 13.40
N VAL A 585 3.89 -2.37 13.12
CA VAL A 585 3.29 -3.46 13.96
C VAL A 585 2.88 -4.82 13.34
N TRP A 586 2.18 -5.68 14.09
CA TRP A 586 1.36 -6.86 13.70
C TRP A 586 0.06 -6.81 14.58
N ASP A 587 -0.79 -7.83 14.81
CA ASP A 587 -2.17 -7.67 15.40
C ASP A 587 -2.35 -8.45 16.73
N ILE A 588 -3.49 -9.10 17.06
CA ILE A 588 -3.50 -10.19 18.09
C ILE A 588 -3.54 -11.56 17.43
N THR A 589 -2.74 -11.59 16.38
CA THR A 589 -2.35 -12.68 15.52
C THR A 589 -0.92 -12.46 15.03
N GLY A 590 -0.55 -11.30 14.53
CA GLY A 590 -0.03 -11.46 13.20
C GLY A 590 -0.37 -10.39 12.21
N LYS A 591 -0.29 -10.63 10.90
CA LYS A 591 -0.68 -9.70 9.81
C LYS A 591 -0.08 -8.30 9.86
N LEU A 592 -0.50 -7.38 8.96
CA LEU A 592 0.35 -6.25 8.53
C LEU A 592 -0.02 -4.78 8.03
N LEU A 593 -0.92 -3.90 8.59
CA LEU A 593 -1.47 -2.54 8.25
C LEU A 593 -0.55 -1.34 8.03
N THR A 594 0.12 -0.98 9.06
CA THR A 594 0.31 0.39 9.49
C THR A 594 1.81 0.44 9.53
N GLN A 595 2.41 0.51 8.34
CA GLN A 595 3.84 0.46 8.21
C GLN A 595 4.47 1.79 7.94
N LEU A 596 5.25 2.16 8.93
CA LEU A 596 5.46 3.50 9.34
C LEU A 596 6.53 4.22 8.47
N GLN A 597 6.20 5.23 7.64
CA GLN A 597 6.96 6.17 6.75
C GLN A 597 7.39 7.57 7.37
N GLY A 598 8.63 8.12 7.39
CA GLY A 598 9.19 8.71 8.64
C GLY A 598 10.69 9.12 8.87
N HIS A 599 11.79 8.41 9.13
CA HIS A 599 12.94 9.06 9.86
C HIS A 599 14.39 8.46 9.86
N GLN A 600 15.49 9.07 9.36
CA GLN A 600 16.68 8.37 8.78
C GLN A 600 17.93 7.85 9.63
N GLY A 601 17.76 7.04 10.69
CA GLY A 601 18.78 6.59 11.70
C GLY A 601 18.15 6.02 13.00
N VAL A 602 18.78 5.08 13.75
CA VAL A 602 18.24 4.30 14.93
C VAL A 602 17.02 4.84 15.70
N VAL A 603 15.92 4.13 15.93
CA VAL A 603 14.75 4.45 16.80
C VAL A 603 14.77 3.78 18.18
N THR A 604 14.40 4.52 19.22
CA THR A 604 14.42 4.04 20.62
C THR A 604 13.05 3.82 21.24
N ASN A 605 12.02 4.55 20.83
CA ASN A 605 10.72 4.36 21.44
C ASN A 605 9.56 4.79 20.55
N ALA A 606 8.36 4.46 21.02
CA ALA A 606 7.06 4.75 20.46
C ALA A 606 6.01 4.24 21.46
N SER A 607 4.81 4.82 21.53
CA SER A 607 3.77 4.29 22.43
C SER A 607 2.35 4.63 21.98
N PHE A 608 1.34 4.07 22.64
CA PHE A 608 -0.04 4.29 22.27
C PHE A 608 -0.62 5.59 22.70
N SER A 609 -1.69 5.95 22.00
CA SER A 609 -2.69 6.85 22.58
C SER A 609 -3.51 6.11 23.61
N PRO A 610 -3.84 6.65 24.81
CA PRO A 610 -4.71 5.93 25.74
C PRO A 610 -6.25 6.04 25.56
N ASP A 611 -6.76 6.66 24.48
CA ASP A 611 -7.98 6.12 23.85
C ASP A 611 -7.55 5.08 22.79
N SER A 612 -6.45 5.36 22.08
CA SER A 612 -5.71 4.63 21.03
C SER A 612 -5.61 5.46 19.76
N LYS A 613 -6.28 6.62 19.68
CA LYS A 613 -6.85 7.09 18.43
C LYS A 613 -5.85 7.33 17.30
N LEU A 614 -4.62 7.64 17.67
CA LEU A 614 -3.55 8.15 16.85
C LEU A 614 -2.21 7.71 17.51
N ILE A 615 -1.07 7.85 16.82
CA ILE A 615 0.25 7.29 17.23
C ILE A 615 1.38 8.15 16.75
N VAL A 616 2.58 7.70 17.07
CA VAL A 616 3.53 8.57 17.67
C VAL A 616 4.79 7.75 17.99
N THR A 617 5.90 8.09 17.35
CA THR A 617 7.11 7.27 17.27
C THR A 617 8.31 8.12 16.89
N ALA A 618 9.57 7.61 17.00
CA ALA A 618 10.79 8.16 16.38
C ALA A 618 12.14 7.45 16.87
N SER A 619 13.42 7.24 16.37
CA SER A 619 14.56 7.53 15.37
C SER A 619 15.80 8.47 15.69
N TYR A 620 17.09 8.30 15.31
CA TYR A 620 18.27 9.08 15.82
C TYR A 620 18.90 10.10 14.83
N ASP A 621 18.77 11.42 15.08
CA ASP A 621 19.56 12.49 14.44
C ASP A 621 19.59 13.89 15.04
N ASN A 622 18.42 14.36 15.49
CA ASN A 622 17.91 15.72 15.24
C ASN A 622 16.41 15.83 15.43
N THR A 623 15.48 14.88 15.47
CA THR A 623 14.04 15.17 15.22
C THR A 623 13.06 14.34 16.14
N ALA A 624 11.70 14.27 16.06
CA ALA A 624 10.77 13.12 16.38
C ALA A 624 9.26 13.26 15.90
N ARG A 625 8.28 12.30 15.83
CA ARG A 625 6.99 12.54 15.07
C ARG A 625 5.64 11.85 15.43
N VAL A 626 4.52 12.35 14.87
CA VAL A 626 3.13 12.01 15.26
C VAL A 626 2.17 11.90 14.08
N TRP A 627 1.19 11.04 14.19
CA TRP A 627 0.53 10.42 13.05
C TRP A 627 -0.88 9.91 13.52
N ASP A 628 -1.89 9.68 12.66
CA ASP A 628 -3.16 8.94 12.99
C ASP A 628 -3.42 7.86 11.93
N THR A 629 -3.84 6.55 12.18
CA THR A 629 -3.27 5.04 12.21
C THR A 629 -2.93 3.80 11.08
N THR A 630 -2.46 3.53 9.75
CA THR A 630 -2.13 3.81 8.19
C THR A 630 -1.62 5.05 7.23
N PRO A 631 -1.05 4.99 5.97
CA PRO A 631 -0.03 5.98 5.51
C PRO A 631 0.05 7.44 6.00
N LYS A 632 -0.73 8.53 5.59
CA LYS A 632 -0.63 10.04 5.15
C LYS A 632 -0.44 11.31 6.14
N LEU A 633 0.60 12.19 6.14
CA LEU A 633 1.26 12.98 7.29
C LEU A 633 0.35 13.78 8.26
N LEU A 634 0.26 13.37 9.55
CA LEU A 634 -0.50 14.07 10.60
C LEU A 634 0.31 15.17 11.25
N ILE A 635 1.54 14.92 11.76
CA ILE A 635 2.38 15.99 12.33
C ILE A 635 3.92 15.78 12.39
N GLN A 636 4.69 16.80 11.96
CA GLN A 636 6.15 17.07 12.14
C GLN A 636 6.39 18.22 13.13
N LEU A 637 7.41 18.15 14.01
CA LEU A 637 7.53 18.94 15.25
C LEU A 637 8.98 19.51 15.56
N GLN A 638 9.53 20.42 14.73
CA GLN A 638 10.95 20.94 14.60
C GLN A 638 11.65 21.86 15.66
N GLY A 639 13.00 21.88 15.66
CA GLY A 639 13.81 23.09 15.28
C GLY A 639 14.67 23.94 16.25
N HIS A 640 15.94 23.60 16.60
CA HIS A 640 16.77 24.28 17.64
C HIS A 640 18.35 24.09 17.48
N GLN A 641 19.15 23.56 18.47
CA GLN A 641 20.39 22.70 18.35
C GLN A 641 20.56 21.73 19.59
N ASP A 642 21.28 20.56 19.57
CA ASP A 642 21.75 19.62 20.70
C ASP A 642 21.68 18.01 20.77
N GLY A 643 20.58 17.17 20.88
CA GLY A 643 20.69 15.65 21.01
C GLY A 643 19.70 14.33 20.92
N VAL A 644 18.33 14.05 20.96
CA VAL A 644 17.56 12.66 20.81
C VAL A 644 15.96 12.30 21.25
N ASN A 645 15.53 11.31 22.18
CA ASN A 645 14.33 10.24 22.29
C ASN A 645 12.84 10.41 22.86
N ASN A 646 12.33 9.72 23.94
CA ASN A 646 10.99 8.98 24.09
C ASN A 646 9.68 9.87 23.97
N ALA A 647 8.52 9.46 24.53
CA ALA A 647 7.34 10.22 24.90
C ALA A 647 6.26 9.33 25.57
N SER A 648 5.14 9.94 25.97
CA SER A 648 3.88 9.22 26.25
C SER A 648 2.61 10.08 26.15
N PHE A 649 1.47 9.44 25.84
CA PHE A 649 0.15 10.06 25.75
C PHE A 649 -0.71 9.88 26.99
N SER A 650 -1.54 10.91 27.29
CA SER A 650 -2.26 11.19 28.55
C SER A 650 -3.25 10.15 29.10
N SER A 651 -4.13 10.54 30.04
CA SER A 651 -5.50 10.00 30.07
C SER A 651 -6.65 11.00 30.11
N ASP A 652 -6.41 12.18 29.54
CA ASP A 652 -7.39 13.14 29.02
C ASP A 652 -6.67 14.03 27.98
N GLY A 653 -7.18 14.08 26.75
CA GLY A 653 -6.37 14.29 25.54
C GLY A 653 -5.83 15.70 25.23
N LYS A 654 -5.39 16.46 26.26
CA LYS A 654 -5.51 17.93 26.33
C LYS A 654 -4.22 18.72 26.68
N LEU A 655 -3.04 18.09 26.68
CA LEU A 655 -1.67 18.63 26.43
C LEU A 655 -0.68 17.45 26.57
N ILE A 656 0.63 17.59 26.28
CA ILE A 656 1.58 16.46 26.27
C ILE A 656 3.06 16.80 26.06
N VAL A 657 3.97 15.81 25.93
CA VAL A 657 5.34 15.81 26.48
C VAL A 657 6.47 15.06 25.75
N THR A 658 7.67 15.67 25.60
CA THR A 658 8.83 15.06 24.89
C THR A 658 10.15 15.85 24.68
N ALA A 659 11.37 15.31 24.61
CA ALA A 659 11.93 14.04 25.11
C ALA A 659 13.39 13.76 24.61
N SER A 660 14.21 14.77 24.37
CA SER A 660 15.32 14.67 23.40
C SER A 660 16.70 14.32 24.00
N TYR A 661 17.65 13.41 23.56
CA TYR A 661 19.11 13.33 24.02
C TYR A 661 19.80 14.73 23.91
N ASP A 662 19.16 15.90 23.92
CA ASP A 662 19.74 17.23 23.80
C ASP A 662 20.14 17.93 25.09
N LYS A 663 19.21 18.07 26.05
CA LYS A 663 19.04 19.18 27.01
C LYS A 663 17.62 19.28 27.57
N THR A 664 16.58 19.17 26.75
CA THR A 664 15.21 19.52 27.13
C THR A 664 14.18 18.71 26.38
N ALA A 665 13.27 18.13 27.15
CA ALA A 665 12.00 17.74 26.63
C ALA A 665 11.15 19.01 26.49
N ARG A 666 10.70 19.33 25.29
CA ARG A 666 9.44 20.03 25.02
C ARG A 666 8.20 19.20 25.36
N VAL A 667 7.14 19.58 24.68
CA VAL A 667 5.71 19.45 25.06
C VAL A 667 4.94 19.80 23.81
N TRP A 668 3.90 19.15 23.28
CA TRP A 668 3.03 19.75 22.24
C TRP A 668 1.55 19.45 22.41
N ASP A 669 0.78 19.88 21.43
CA ASP A 669 -0.65 19.66 21.30
C ASP A 669 -0.97 19.33 19.80
N THR A 670 -2.16 19.47 19.21
CA THR A 670 -2.44 19.15 17.77
C THR A 670 -2.27 20.21 16.67
N LYS A 671 -2.44 21.55 16.83
CA LYS A 671 -2.30 22.51 15.69
C LYS A 671 -0.85 22.71 15.47
N GLY A 672 -0.16 23.70 16.01
CA GLY A 672 1.30 23.82 15.82
C GLY A 672 2.05 24.89 16.59
N LYS A 673 1.34 25.78 17.30
CA LYS A 673 1.83 26.72 18.34
C LYS A 673 2.75 26.11 19.41
N LEU A 674 4.08 26.29 19.34
CA LEU A 674 4.97 26.21 20.54
C LEU A 674 4.42 27.11 21.67
N LEU A 675 4.69 26.88 22.97
CA LEU A 675 4.59 27.86 24.06
C LEU A 675 5.47 27.47 25.26
N ALA A 676 5.30 26.24 25.78
CA ALA A 676 6.05 25.61 26.86
C ALA A 676 7.54 25.90 26.86
N GLN A 677 8.10 26.02 28.06
CA GLN A 677 9.49 26.37 28.36
C GLN A 677 10.51 25.21 28.41
N LEU A 678 10.08 23.98 28.77
CA LEU A 678 10.73 23.15 29.81
C LEU A 678 12.27 22.94 29.70
N LYS A 679 13.07 23.49 30.62
CA LYS A 679 14.55 23.41 30.57
C LYS A 679 15.25 23.48 31.92
N GLY A 680 16.47 22.94 31.96
CA GLY A 680 17.60 23.68 32.52
C GLY A 680 18.74 22.85 33.14
N HIS A 681 18.65 21.53 33.00
CA HIS A 681 19.59 20.52 33.48
C HIS A 681 20.77 20.25 32.45
N GLN A 682 21.61 19.19 32.57
CA GLN A 682 22.84 18.93 31.73
C GLN A 682 23.24 17.51 31.02
N GLY A 683 22.45 16.61 30.29
CA GLY A 683 22.77 15.21 29.74
C GLY A 683 21.69 14.00 29.77
N GLU A 684 21.58 12.94 28.92
CA GLU A 684 20.35 12.13 28.52
C GLU A 684 19.25 11.37 29.40
N VAL A 685 17.91 11.33 29.07
CA VAL A 685 16.66 10.80 29.78
C VAL A 685 15.79 9.65 29.13
N ASN A 686 16.30 8.58 28.50
CA ASN A 686 15.63 7.42 27.80
C ASN A 686 14.13 6.94 27.98
N ASN A 687 13.23 7.46 28.86
CA ASN A 687 11.96 6.90 29.43
C ASN A 687 11.16 7.89 30.37
N ALA A 688 9.83 7.73 30.59
CA ALA A 688 8.72 8.41 31.28
C ALA A 688 7.37 7.87 30.64
N SER A 689 6.18 7.72 31.31
CA SER A 689 4.89 7.51 30.54
C SER A 689 3.48 7.88 31.14
N PHE A 690 2.65 8.80 30.58
CA PHE A 690 1.14 8.92 30.58
C PHE A 690 0.18 8.31 31.69
N SER A 691 -0.76 9.05 32.36
CA SER A 691 -1.94 8.59 33.20
C SER A 691 -3.15 9.58 33.20
N PRO A 692 -4.34 9.33 33.85
CA PRO A 692 -5.62 10.07 33.65
C PRO A 692 -5.87 11.46 34.27
N ASP A 693 -6.92 12.14 33.79
CA ASP A 693 -7.27 13.58 33.92
C ASP A 693 -6.11 14.53 33.59
N SER A 694 -4.91 14.41 34.19
CA SER A 694 -3.60 14.87 33.66
C SER A 694 -2.80 16.14 34.18
N LYS A 695 -2.42 16.28 35.48
CA LYS A 695 -1.70 17.42 36.17
C LYS A 695 -0.23 17.18 36.58
N LEU A 696 0.06 16.13 37.34
CA LEU A 696 1.32 15.93 38.08
C LEU A 696 2.53 15.45 37.20
N ILE A 697 3.65 16.13 36.94
CA ILE A 697 4.52 15.72 35.78
C ILE A 697 6.01 15.45 36.05
N VAL A 698 6.72 14.50 35.40
CA VAL A 698 8.11 13.98 35.72
C VAL A 698 9.11 13.69 34.58
N THR A 699 10.41 13.94 34.82
CA THR A 699 11.50 13.19 34.18
C THR A 699 12.83 13.34 34.93
N ALA A 700 13.81 12.50 34.59
CA ALA A 700 15.15 12.38 35.17
C ALA A 700 16.14 11.93 34.06
N SER A 701 17.33 12.50 33.89
CA SER A 701 18.24 12.35 32.71
C SER A 701 19.69 12.01 33.08
N GLU A 702 20.82 11.82 32.37
CA GLU A 702 21.99 11.12 32.97
C GLU A 702 22.74 11.90 34.08
N ASP A 703 22.07 12.29 35.17
CA ASP A 703 22.24 13.42 36.04
C ASP A 703 21.95 13.19 37.52
N LYS A 704 21.92 11.97 38.05
CA LYS A 704 21.35 11.56 39.37
C LYS A 704 19.97 12.18 39.85
N THR A 705 19.74 13.50 39.87
CA THR A 705 18.79 14.31 40.68
C THR A 705 17.78 15.14 39.87
N ALA A 706 16.56 14.61 39.77
CA ALA A 706 15.52 14.98 38.84
C ALA A 706 14.51 16.04 39.29
N ARG A 707 13.44 16.17 38.50
CA ARG A 707 12.41 17.19 38.67
C ARG A 707 11.02 16.68 38.26
N VAL A 708 9.98 17.17 38.94
CA VAL A 708 8.56 16.98 38.58
C VAL A 708 7.81 18.32 38.42
N TRP A 709 7.31 18.71 37.24
CA TRP A 709 7.17 20.10 36.75
C TRP A 709 5.74 20.69 36.73
N ASP A 710 5.60 21.98 36.41
CA ASP A 710 4.54 22.87 36.91
C ASP A 710 3.62 23.55 35.86
N THR A 711 2.48 24.02 36.38
CA THR A 711 1.63 25.13 35.94
C THR A 711 2.31 26.12 34.99
N LYS A 712 2.90 27.23 35.45
CA LYS A 712 3.38 28.33 34.58
C LYS A 712 4.65 29.01 35.11
N GLY A 713 5.37 28.38 36.05
CA GLY A 713 6.75 28.78 36.28
C GLY A 713 7.53 28.20 37.45
N LYS A 714 6.96 27.29 38.24
CA LYS A 714 7.57 26.88 39.50
C LYS A 714 8.58 25.73 39.38
N LEU A 715 8.30 24.65 38.62
CA LEU A 715 8.49 23.24 39.07
C LEU A 715 7.48 22.83 40.16
N LEU A 716 7.02 21.59 40.20
CA LEU A 716 6.45 21.04 41.43
C LEU A 716 7.55 20.49 42.32
N ALA A 717 8.17 19.35 42.01
CA ALA A 717 8.88 18.58 43.00
C ALA A 717 10.30 18.10 42.68
N GLN A 718 10.90 17.77 43.82
CA GLN A 718 12.19 18.21 44.33
C GLN A 718 13.46 17.42 43.97
N LEU A 719 13.42 16.55 42.97
CA LEU A 719 13.61 15.11 43.23
C LEU A 719 15.07 14.61 43.29
N LYS A 720 15.39 13.64 44.17
CA LYS A 720 16.76 13.10 44.36
C LYS A 720 16.94 11.80 45.21
N GLY A 721 17.29 10.62 44.73
CA GLY A 721 18.19 9.80 45.58
C GLY A 721 18.39 8.31 45.34
N HIS A 722 18.22 7.85 44.10
CA HIS A 722 19.01 6.71 43.65
C HIS A 722 20.44 6.87 44.08
N GLN A 723 21.21 5.81 44.06
CA GLN A 723 22.36 6.08 43.28
C GLN A 723 22.42 4.99 42.24
N GLY A 724 21.73 5.18 41.13
CA GLY A 724 22.15 4.57 39.87
C GLY A 724 21.36 4.80 38.54
N ALA A 725 21.82 5.08 37.27
CA ALA A 725 21.16 5.83 36.09
C ALA A 725 20.07 5.27 35.12
N VAL A 726 18.95 6.00 34.94
CA VAL A 726 17.62 5.58 34.34
C VAL A 726 17.51 5.12 32.89
N ARG A 727 16.43 4.41 32.49
CA ARG A 727 16.12 3.97 31.11
C ARG A 727 14.60 3.88 30.72
N ASN A 728 13.63 3.29 31.44
CA ASN A 728 12.17 3.53 31.16
C ASN A 728 11.21 3.39 32.36
N ALA A 729 10.12 4.15 32.43
CA ALA A 729 9.16 4.22 33.54
C ALA A 729 7.77 4.67 33.04
N ASN A 730 6.66 4.35 33.72
CA ASN A 730 5.30 4.80 33.34
C ASN A 730 4.53 5.35 34.54
N PHE A 731 3.38 5.97 34.35
CA PHE A 731 2.40 6.33 35.36
C PHE A 731 1.27 5.31 35.40
N SER A 732 0.48 5.31 36.48
CA SER A 732 -0.63 4.38 36.63
C SER A 732 -2.03 4.99 36.67
N PRO A 733 -3.05 4.22 36.28
CA PRO A 733 -4.45 4.61 36.20
C PRO A 733 -5.27 5.29 37.33
N ASP A 734 -4.93 5.39 38.64
CA ASP A 734 -5.81 6.17 39.56
C ASP A 734 -5.50 7.71 39.63
N SER A 735 -4.31 8.20 39.14
CA SER A 735 -3.52 9.50 39.29
C SER A 735 -2.54 10.06 40.47
N LYS A 736 -1.62 9.41 41.24
CA LYS A 736 -0.90 9.82 42.54
C LYS A 736 0.51 9.30 42.85
N LEU A 737 0.72 8.05 43.30
CA LEU A 737 2.01 7.33 43.64
C LEU A 737 2.99 7.01 42.43
N ILE A 738 4.18 7.65 42.35
CA ILE A 738 5.09 7.91 41.17
C ILE A 738 6.42 7.14 40.96
N VAL A 739 7.00 7.04 39.72
CA VAL A 739 8.08 6.03 39.46
C VAL A 739 9.22 6.11 38.35
N THR A 740 10.29 5.26 38.31
CA THR A 740 11.54 5.34 37.39
C THR A 740 12.03 4.03 36.70
N ALA A 741 13.38 3.75 36.50
CA ALA A 741 14.11 2.93 35.47
C ALA A 741 15.73 2.78 35.41
N SER A 742 16.69 2.83 36.40
CA SER A 742 18.20 3.11 36.31
C SER A 742 19.52 2.44 36.96
N ASP A 743 20.85 2.41 36.49
CA ASP A 743 22.23 1.57 36.31
C ASP A 743 23.28 0.44 37.08
N ASP A 744 23.42 -0.46 38.19
CA ASP A 744 23.14 -0.96 39.69
C ASP A 744 22.47 -2.19 40.25
N ASN A 745 21.27 -2.03 40.83
CA ASN A 745 20.56 -2.76 41.85
C ASN A 745 19.04 -2.38 41.92
N THR A 746 18.74 -1.09 42.08
CA THR A 746 17.60 -0.60 42.91
C THR A 746 16.46 0.31 42.31
N PRO A 747 15.60 -0.19 41.42
CA PRO A 747 14.25 0.33 41.17
C PRO A 747 13.38 0.85 42.38
N ARG A 748 12.48 1.85 42.25
CA ARG A 748 11.79 2.54 43.39
C ARG A 748 10.48 3.28 43.14
N VAL A 749 9.77 3.57 44.25
CA VAL A 749 8.38 4.09 44.46
C VAL A 749 8.24 5.29 45.42
N TRP A 750 7.33 6.26 45.11
CA TRP A 750 7.35 7.70 45.53
C TRP A 750 6.03 8.46 45.99
N ASP A 751 6.07 9.54 46.85
CA ASP A 751 5.01 10.14 47.77
C ASP A 751 4.72 11.71 47.67
N THR A 752 3.69 12.38 48.26
CA THR A 752 3.69 13.85 48.72
C THR A 752 3.24 14.19 50.18
N LYS A 753 4.13 14.92 50.91
CA LYS A 753 4.21 15.32 52.36
C LYS A 753 5.68 15.68 52.79
N GLY A 754 6.69 15.08 52.15
CA GLY A 754 8.12 14.89 52.47
C GLY A 754 8.88 13.59 51.95
N LYS A 755 8.60 12.37 52.49
CA LYS A 755 9.04 10.93 52.45
C LYS A 755 10.08 10.38 51.46
N LEU A 756 10.45 9.11 51.65
CA LEU A 756 10.51 8.06 50.63
C LEU A 756 9.55 6.95 51.02
N LEU A 757 9.17 6.17 50.03
CA LEU A 757 8.37 4.97 50.13
C LEU A 757 9.37 3.83 50.03
N ALA A 758 9.51 3.01 48.99
CA ALA A 758 10.71 2.14 48.98
C ALA A 758 11.38 1.74 47.66
N GLN A 759 12.26 0.74 47.86
CA GLN A 759 13.18 -0.07 47.06
C GLN A 759 12.52 -1.43 46.81
N LEU A 760 13.32 -2.49 46.82
CA LEU A 760 13.09 -3.93 46.86
C LEU A 760 14.58 -4.53 47.12
N LYS A 761 14.95 -5.70 47.73
CA LYS A 761 16.42 -6.17 47.79
C LYS A 761 16.72 -7.58 47.25
N GLY A 762 17.61 -7.69 46.26
CA GLY A 762 18.35 -8.87 45.79
C GLY A 762 18.57 -9.32 44.30
N HIS A 763 18.19 -8.62 43.22
CA HIS A 763 18.07 -8.80 41.75
C HIS A 763 19.20 -8.09 41.07
N GLU A 764 19.97 -8.90 40.34
CA GLU A 764 21.39 -9.07 40.66
C GLU A 764 21.95 -9.59 39.23
N ASN A 765 22.57 -8.65 38.45
CA ASN A 765 23.06 -8.28 37.04
C ASN A 765 22.35 -7.07 36.26
N PHE A 766 22.84 -6.22 35.30
CA PHE A 766 22.34 -4.86 34.73
C PHE A 766 20.79 -4.48 34.39
N VAL A 767 20.13 -3.42 33.76
CA VAL A 767 18.58 -3.05 33.64
C VAL A 767 18.08 -1.79 32.77
N TYR A 768 16.95 -1.82 31.99
CA TYR A 768 16.46 -0.76 31.05
C TYR A 768 14.93 -0.25 30.85
N ASN A 769 13.77 -0.62 31.51
CA ASN A 769 12.35 -0.12 31.19
C ASN A 769 11.12 -0.48 32.10
N ALA A 770 10.09 0.39 32.41
CA ALA A 770 9.12 0.14 33.51
C ALA A 770 7.57 0.60 33.64
N SER A 771 6.47 -0.23 33.48
CA SER A 771 4.99 0.16 33.42
C SER A 771 3.92 -0.06 34.55
N PHE A 772 2.59 -0.21 34.23
CA PHE A 772 1.39 -0.09 35.13
C PHE A 772 -0.04 -0.56 34.67
N SER A 773 -1.12 -0.32 35.48
CA SER A 773 -2.50 -0.95 35.52
C SER A 773 -3.77 -0.17 35.96
N PRO A 774 -4.99 -0.57 35.54
CA PRO A 774 -6.30 -0.15 36.09
C PRO A 774 -6.85 -0.85 37.35
N ASP A 775 -6.70 -2.17 37.59
CA ASP A 775 -7.25 -2.79 38.84
C ASP A 775 -6.64 -2.15 40.08
N SER A 776 -5.34 -1.88 39.97
CA SER A 776 -4.56 -1.11 40.90
C SER A 776 -3.77 -1.88 42.00
N LYS A 777 -4.24 -3.02 42.51
CA LYS A 777 -3.63 -3.74 43.67
C LYS A 777 -2.09 -3.99 43.80
N LEU A 778 -1.30 -4.46 42.82
CA LEU A 778 0.05 -5.11 42.92
C LEU A 778 0.75 -5.23 41.53
N ILE A 779 2.01 -5.72 41.29
CA ILE A 779 2.73 -5.20 40.07
C ILE A 779 4.12 -5.80 39.48
N VAL A 780 4.48 -5.66 38.14
CA VAL A 780 5.45 -6.14 36.95
C VAL A 780 6.98 -5.59 36.59
N THR A 781 8.08 -6.34 36.25
CA THR A 781 9.57 -5.95 36.40
C THR A 781 10.75 -6.33 35.42
N ALA A 782 10.66 -6.15 34.11
CA ALA A 782 11.56 -6.48 32.96
C ALA A 782 13.14 -6.90 32.98
N SER A 783 13.81 -7.62 33.92
CA SER A 783 15.16 -8.38 33.93
C SER A 783 16.07 -9.04 32.76
N HIS A 784 17.26 -8.51 32.27
CA HIS A 784 18.69 -9.03 31.93
C HIS A 784 19.26 -10.22 32.69
N ASP A 785 18.64 -10.71 33.75
CA ASP A 785 19.24 -11.81 34.49
C ASP A 785 18.83 -13.18 33.98
N ASN A 786 17.71 -13.23 33.23
CA ASN A 786 16.93 -14.33 32.63
C ASN A 786 15.42 -14.16 32.97
N THR A 787 15.03 -13.40 33.99
CA THR A 787 13.72 -13.70 34.62
C THR A 787 12.51 -13.13 33.91
N ALA A 788 11.34 -13.60 34.35
CA ALA A 788 10.20 -12.80 34.72
C ALA A 788 9.81 -13.04 36.22
N ARG A 789 8.99 -12.24 36.95
CA ARG A 789 8.81 -12.29 38.46
C ARG A 789 7.38 -11.98 39.02
N VAL A 790 7.12 -11.86 40.35
CA VAL A 790 6.00 -11.07 40.97
C VAL A 790 6.31 -10.52 42.38
N TRP A 791 5.70 -9.38 42.74
CA TRP A 791 5.51 -8.84 44.09
C TRP A 791 4.28 -7.91 44.21
N ASP A 792 3.91 -7.56 45.45
CA ASP A 792 2.53 -7.28 45.91
C ASP A 792 2.10 -5.77 46.09
N THR A 793 1.53 -5.36 47.24
CA THR A 793 1.52 -3.99 47.79
C THR A 793 1.80 -3.88 49.28
N THR A 794 1.86 -4.99 50.04
CA THR A 794 2.40 -4.93 51.42
C THR A 794 3.91 -4.74 51.43
N GLY A 795 4.64 -5.34 50.47
CA GLY A 795 6.07 -5.15 50.23
C GLY A 795 6.83 -6.35 49.61
N LYS A 796 6.17 -7.30 48.90
CA LYS A 796 6.34 -8.77 49.14
C LYS A 796 6.08 -9.78 47.93
N PRO A 797 6.59 -11.09 47.86
CA PRO A 797 6.66 -11.94 46.58
C PRO A 797 6.47 -13.56 46.46
N LEU A 798 5.28 -14.19 46.45
CA LEU A 798 4.79 -15.61 46.74
C LEU A 798 5.40 -16.66 45.91
N ALA A 799 5.74 -16.37 44.68
CA ALA A 799 6.07 -17.38 43.70
C ALA A 799 7.33 -17.13 42.89
N GLN A 800 7.66 -17.99 41.89
CA GLN A 800 8.93 -18.03 41.11
C GLN A 800 8.94 -18.81 39.75
N LEU A 801 10.00 -18.87 38.93
CA LEU A 801 10.10 -19.59 37.63
C LEU A 801 11.58 -19.80 37.25
N LYS A 802 11.95 -20.93 36.62
CA LYS A 802 13.33 -21.18 36.15
C LYS A 802 13.48 -21.43 34.64
N GLY A 803 12.44 -21.17 33.86
CA GLY A 803 12.56 -20.41 32.60
C GLY A 803 12.91 -21.09 31.29
N HIS A 804 12.90 -20.29 30.22
CA HIS A 804 13.54 -20.59 28.94
C HIS A 804 15.09 -20.53 29.20
N GLN A 805 16.00 -20.54 28.24
CA GLN A 805 17.43 -20.88 28.51
C GLN A 805 18.21 -19.88 29.41
N TYR A 806 17.77 -18.63 29.53
CA TYR A 806 18.57 -17.49 29.08
C TYR A 806 18.15 -15.96 29.44
N GLY A 807 17.18 -15.24 28.83
CA GLY A 807 16.73 -13.79 28.77
C GLY A 807 15.63 -13.07 27.82
N VAL A 808 14.61 -12.32 28.34
CA VAL A 808 13.34 -11.72 27.72
C VAL A 808 13.47 -10.36 27.02
N THR A 809 12.43 -9.72 26.48
CA THR A 809 12.48 -8.26 26.24
C THR A 809 11.31 -7.45 26.81
N ASN A 810 10.12 -7.48 26.20
CA ASN A 810 9.04 -6.60 26.67
C ASN A 810 8.15 -7.36 27.64
N ALA A 811 7.24 -6.64 28.27
CA ALA A 811 6.50 -7.09 29.43
C ALA A 811 5.09 -6.46 29.30
N SER A 812 3.97 -7.21 29.27
CA SER A 812 2.53 -6.77 29.37
C SER A 812 1.44 -7.71 30.03
N PHE A 813 0.26 -7.19 30.43
CA PHE A 813 -1.01 -7.75 30.98
C PHE A 813 -2.02 -6.82 30.29
N SER A 814 -3.20 -7.27 29.84
CA SER A 814 -4.31 -6.34 29.46
C SER A 814 -5.01 -5.74 30.70
N PRO A 815 -6.32 -5.37 30.75
CA PRO A 815 -7.47 -4.83 32.43
C PRO A 815 -8.15 -5.69 33.58
N ASP A 816 -9.33 -6.36 33.38
CA ASP A 816 -10.01 -7.58 33.93
C ASP A 816 -9.21 -8.51 34.82
N SER A 817 -7.89 -8.46 34.70
CA SER A 817 -6.99 -8.59 35.81
C SER A 817 -6.11 -9.91 35.71
N LYS A 818 -6.52 -11.05 35.13
CA LYS A 818 -5.90 -12.40 35.38
C LYS A 818 -4.51 -12.91 34.82
N LEU A 819 -3.86 -12.58 33.67
CA LEU A 819 -2.62 -13.32 33.13
C LEU A 819 -1.51 -12.52 32.27
N ILE A 820 -0.45 -13.08 31.59
CA ILE A 820 0.78 -12.38 30.97
C ILE A 820 1.73 -12.96 29.70
N VAL A 821 1.58 -12.83 28.32
CA VAL A 821 2.52 -13.08 27.07
C VAL A 821 4.15 -13.13 27.15
N THR A 822 4.87 -13.81 28.07
CA THR A 822 6.31 -13.62 28.54
C THR A 822 7.60 -13.99 27.73
N THR A 823 8.52 -13.05 27.37
CA THR A 823 9.47 -13.12 26.20
C THR A 823 10.97 -13.58 26.07
N SER A 824 11.60 -13.56 24.84
CA SER A 824 13.06 -13.75 24.45
C SER A 824 13.50 -14.39 23.08
N TYR A 825 14.63 -14.02 22.41
CA TYR A 825 15.30 -14.68 21.21
C TYR A 825 15.12 -16.22 21.15
N ASP A 826 14.74 -16.95 20.09
CA ASP A 826 14.98 -18.43 20.08
C ASP A 826 13.79 -19.43 19.99
N ASN A 827 13.89 -20.47 20.82
CA ASN A 827 13.29 -21.80 20.89
C ASN A 827 11.79 -21.95 21.29
N THR A 828 11.57 -21.97 22.62
CA THR A 828 10.37 -22.28 23.44
C THR A 828 9.24 -21.21 23.48
N ALA A 829 8.18 -21.37 24.30
CA ALA A 829 7.37 -20.27 24.94
C ALA A 829 6.18 -20.71 25.80
N ARG A 830 5.42 -19.78 26.48
CA ARG A 830 4.65 -20.02 27.75
C ARG A 830 3.27 -19.26 28.06
N VAL A 831 1.90 -19.71 28.23
CA VAL A 831 0.66 -19.91 29.28
C VAL A 831 -0.32 -18.83 30.09
N TRP A 832 -0.61 -18.35 31.38
CA TRP A 832 -0.61 -18.50 32.94
C TRP A 832 -1.86 -17.90 33.65
N ASP A 833 -1.72 -17.28 34.83
CA ASP A 833 -2.68 -16.80 35.85
C ASP A 833 -1.93 -15.93 36.89
N THR A 834 -2.63 -15.24 37.79
CA THR A 834 -2.01 -14.29 38.72
C THR A 834 -1.40 -14.83 40.00
N THR A 835 -1.23 -16.15 40.04
CA THR A 835 -0.25 -16.79 40.92
C THR A 835 0.97 -17.27 40.13
N GLY A 836 0.93 -17.32 38.79
CA GLY A 836 2.06 -17.37 37.85
C GLY A 836 2.50 -18.74 37.27
N LYS A 837 1.72 -19.81 37.47
CA LYS A 837 1.90 -21.29 37.31
C LYS A 837 2.58 -21.89 35.99
N LEU A 838 2.46 -23.20 35.66
CA LEU A 838 2.51 -23.80 34.27
C LEU A 838 1.10 -24.42 33.79
N LEU A 839 0.61 -24.32 32.51
CA LEU A 839 -0.74 -24.72 31.94
C LEU A 839 -0.65 -25.23 30.43
N THR A 840 0.19 -26.22 30.06
CA THR A 840 0.33 -26.86 28.69
C THR A 840 1.27 -26.21 27.64
N GLN A 841 1.52 -26.81 26.45
CA GLN A 841 2.42 -26.27 25.37
C GLN A 841 2.18 -26.79 23.91
N LEU A 842 2.27 -25.93 22.86
CA LEU A 842 2.77 -26.28 21.49
C LEU A 842 3.89 -25.34 20.93
N LYS A 843 3.96 -24.92 19.64
CA LYS A 843 5.07 -24.10 19.01
C LYS A 843 4.74 -23.26 17.75
N GLY A 844 5.68 -22.39 17.31
CA GLY A 844 5.51 -21.32 16.30
C GLY A 844 6.31 -21.42 14.98
N HIS A 845 7.11 -20.38 14.69
CA HIS A 845 7.96 -20.26 13.47
C HIS A 845 9.46 -20.25 13.86
N GLU A 846 10.40 -19.60 13.12
CA GLU A 846 11.85 -19.95 13.17
C GLU A 846 12.95 -18.89 13.50
N ASN A 847 12.75 -17.55 13.46
CA ASN A 847 13.85 -16.57 13.71
C ASN A 847 13.36 -15.36 14.55
N PHE A 848 14.24 -14.65 15.25
CA PHE A 848 14.29 -14.78 16.71
C PHE A 848 13.28 -13.96 17.57
N VAL A 849 12.47 -13.04 16.98
CA VAL A 849 11.06 -12.46 17.21
C VAL A 849 10.69 -11.04 17.81
N ASN A 850 10.09 -10.03 17.16
CA ASN A 850 9.90 -8.65 17.71
C ASN A 850 8.63 -8.12 18.48
N ASN A 851 7.59 -8.86 18.95
CA ASN A 851 6.54 -8.32 19.89
C ASN A 851 5.51 -9.30 20.60
N ALA A 852 4.36 -8.87 21.22
CA ALA A 852 3.00 -9.50 21.26
C ALA A 852 1.87 -8.95 22.22
N SER A 853 0.56 -9.03 21.84
CA SER A 853 -0.66 -8.51 22.51
C SER A 853 -1.87 -9.45 22.62
N PHE A 854 -2.91 -9.08 23.41
CA PHE A 854 -4.35 -9.30 23.09
C PHE A 854 -5.16 -8.01 23.06
N SER A 855 -6.44 -8.17 22.65
CA SER A 855 -7.70 -7.48 22.96
C SER A 855 -8.13 -7.21 24.42
N PRO A 856 -8.85 -6.08 24.70
CA PRO A 856 -9.65 -5.78 25.89
C PRO A 856 -10.94 -6.58 26.06
N ASP A 857 -11.04 -7.72 25.40
CA ASP A 857 -11.95 -8.76 25.87
C ASP A 857 -11.17 -9.96 26.43
N SER A 858 -9.84 -9.82 26.51
CA SER A 858 -8.86 -10.77 27.02
C SER A 858 -9.00 -12.18 26.47
N LYS A 859 -9.16 -12.30 25.15
CA LYS A 859 -9.37 -13.62 24.51
C LYS A 859 -8.29 -14.08 23.55
N LEU A 860 -7.63 -13.21 22.78
CA LEU A 860 -6.86 -13.65 21.59
C LEU A 860 -5.46 -13.01 21.52
N ILE A 861 -4.51 -13.52 20.72
CA ILE A 861 -3.08 -13.29 20.96
C ILE A 861 -2.26 -13.31 19.68
N VAL A 862 -1.35 -12.37 19.51
CA VAL A 862 -0.48 -12.37 18.33
C VAL A 862 0.70 -13.26 18.45
N THR A 863 1.00 -14.01 17.37
CA THR A 863 2.39 -14.10 16.93
C THR A 863 2.83 -14.44 15.46
N ALA A 864 2.64 -13.55 14.46
CA ALA A 864 3.69 -12.78 13.73
C ALA A 864 5.18 -13.09 13.94
N SER A 865 6.18 -13.26 13.01
CA SER A 865 7.41 -14.18 13.16
C SER A 865 9.07 -14.10 13.16
N THR A 866 10.05 -14.52 12.29
CA THR A 866 11.10 -13.84 11.40
C THR A 866 11.44 -14.57 10.08
N ASP A 867 11.01 -14.00 8.95
CA ASP A 867 10.71 -14.61 7.60
C ASP A 867 9.62 -13.83 6.83
N ASN A 868 8.93 -12.88 7.46
CA ASN A 868 7.80 -12.10 6.94
C ASN A 868 6.32 -12.61 7.10
N THR A 869 6.03 -13.61 7.97
CA THR A 869 4.71 -14.22 8.31
C THR A 869 4.21 -14.33 9.79
N ALA A 870 2.92 -14.57 10.02
CA ALA A 870 2.26 -14.34 11.31
C ALA A 870 1.26 -15.38 11.82
N ARG A 871 0.70 -15.35 13.04
CA ARG A 871 -0.17 -16.43 13.57
C ARG A 871 -1.23 -16.02 14.65
N VAL A 872 -2.54 -16.12 14.40
CA VAL A 872 -3.63 -15.89 15.43
C VAL A 872 -3.50 -16.84 16.60
N TRP A 873 -3.79 -16.45 17.84
CA TRP A 873 -4.03 -17.43 18.91
C TRP A 873 -5.14 -17.07 19.89
N GLU A 874 -5.61 -18.07 20.64
CA GLU A 874 -6.47 -17.91 21.82
C GLU A 874 -5.67 -17.85 23.15
N THR A 875 -6.30 -17.29 24.18
CA THR A 875 -5.89 -17.43 25.59
C THR A 875 -5.82 -18.88 26.07
N THR A 876 -6.46 -19.82 25.36
CA THR A 876 -6.38 -21.27 25.60
C THR A 876 -5.12 -21.90 25.04
N GLY A 877 -4.57 -21.39 23.93
CA GLY A 877 -3.34 -21.92 23.31
C GLY A 877 -3.36 -22.13 21.80
N LYS A 878 -4.54 -22.04 21.20
CA LYS A 878 -4.81 -22.52 19.86
C LYS A 878 -4.44 -21.49 18.79
N LEU A 879 -3.61 -21.89 17.82
CA LEU A 879 -3.39 -21.14 16.57
C LEU A 879 -4.69 -21.03 15.78
N LEU A 880 -5.20 -19.82 15.48
CA LEU A 880 -6.39 -19.67 14.62
C LEU A 880 -6.05 -19.48 13.11
N ALA A 881 -4.97 -18.78 12.71
CA ALA A 881 -4.52 -18.75 11.30
C ALA A 881 -3.09 -18.15 11.10
N GLN A 882 -2.34 -18.54 10.04
CA GLN A 882 -1.02 -17.98 9.69
C GLN A 882 -1.04 -17.03 8.47
N LEU A 883 -0.37 -15.88 8.59
CA LEU A 883 -0.85 -14.65 7.95
C LEU A 883 0.31 -13.92 7.28
N GLN A 884 0.30 -13.96 5.96
CA GLN A 884 1.53 -13.98 5.17
C GLN A 884 1.39 -13.02 3.99
N GLY A 885 2.51 -12.57 3.43
CA GLY A 885 2.51 -11.86 2.15
C GLY A 885 3.45 -10.67 2.06
N HIS A 886 4.30 -10.45 3.06
CA HIS A 886 5.21 -9.32 3.11
C HIS A 886 6.66 -9.69 2.79
N GLN A 887 7.46 -8.71 2.39
CA GLN A 887 8.63 -8.96 1.52
C GLN A 887 9.99 -8.67 2.19
N SER A 888 10.04 -7.72 3.13
CA SER A 888 11.09 -7.64 4.15
C SER A 888 10.42 -7.69 5.52
N GLY A 889 11.14 -7.52 6.62
CA GLY A 889 10.68 -7.96 7.94
C GLY A 889 9.53 -7.15 8.58
N VAL A 890 8.79 -7.76 9.48
CA VAL A 890 7.33 -7.71 9.59
C VAL A 890 7.03 -7.88 11.08
N ILE A 891 6.40 -6.92 11.80
CA ILE A 891 6.97 -6.60 13.14
C ILE A 891 6.29 -6.68 14.52
N ASN A 892 5.20 -5.99 14.84
CA ASN A 892 4.75 -5.93 16.24
C ASN A 892 3.37 -6.51 16.64
N ALA A 893 2.33 -5.81 17.09
CA ALA A 893 1.14 -6.49 17.64
C ALA A 893 -0.02 -5.52 17.84
N SER A 894 -1.27 -5.84 17.46
CA SER A 894 -2.50 -5.02 17.41
C SER A 894 -3.90 -5.48 16.76
N PHE A 895 -4.97 -5.95 17.43
CA PHE A 895 -6.43 -5.91 17.00
C PHE A 895 -7.09 -4.54 17.28
N SER A 896 -8.10 -3.99 16.58
CA SER A 896 -8.82 -2.71 16.88
C SER A 896 -9.70 -2.75 18.11
N PRO A 897 -9.86 -1.65 18.89
CA PRO A 897 -10.55 -1.53 20.19
C PRO A 897 -11.89 -2.27 20.39
N ASP A 898 -12.57 -2.63 19.32
CA ASP A 898 -13.84 -3.36 19.28
C ASP A 898 -13.73 -4.91 19.21
N SER A 899 -12.54 -5.48 18.96
CA SER A 899 -12.12 -6.91 18.88
C SER A 899 -11.93 -7.47 17.47
N LYS A 900 -12.05 -6.67 16.40
CA LYS A 900 -12.38 -7.25 15.08
C LYS A 900 -11.36 -6.98 13.99
N LEU A 901 -11.06 -5.70 13.79
CA LEU A 901 -9.95 -5.25 12.97
C LEU A 901 -8.68 -5.26 13.81
N ILE A 902 -7.64 -4.63 13.27
CA ILE A 902 -6.24 -5.06 13.31
C ILE A 902 -5.37 -3.86 12.85
N VAL A 903 -4.15 -3.54 13.37
CA VAL A 903 -3.35 -2.30 13.04
C VAL A 903 -1.82 -2.47 12.78
N THR A 904 -1.48 -3.48 12.00
CA THR A 904 -0.21 -4.22 11.76
C THR A 904 0.99 -3.54 10.93
N ALA A 905 2.07 -4.10 10.21
CA ALA A 905 3.19 -3.48 9.30
C ALA A 905 4.58 -4.27 8.79
N SER A 906 5.23 -4.15 7.55
CA SER A 906 6.57 -4.77 7.02
C SER A 906 7.64 -3.95 6.23
N ASP A 907 8.99 -4.06 6.44
CA ASP A 907 10.14 -3.29 5.83
C ASP A 907 10.12 -3.21 4.30
N ASP A 908 9.24 -3.99 3.66
CA ASP A 908 8.78 -3.79 2.28
C ASP A 908 8.09 -2.44 1.97
N LYS A 909 8.11 -1.48 2.91
CA LYS A 909 7.50 -0.14 2.77
C LYS A 909 5.97 -0.17 2.81
N THR A 910 5.40 -1.31 3.21
CA THR A 910 3.96 -1.53 3.25
C THR A 910 3.47 -2.36 4.44
N ALA A 911 2.17 -2.55 4.43
CA ALA A 911 1.22 -1.92 5.32
C ALA A 911 -0.14 -2.38 4.73
N ARG A 912 -1.00 -3.13 5.43
CA ARG A 912 -2.23 -3.80 4.96
C ARG A 912 -3.40 -3.95 5.98
N VAL A 913 -4.68 -3.55 5.81
CA VAL A 913 -5.78 -3.92 6.79
C VAL A 913 -6.03 -5.41 6.76
N TRP A 914 -6.50 -6.03 7.86
CA TRP A 914 -6.85 -7.46 7.94
C TRP A 914 -7.87 -7.71 9.10
N ASP A 915 -8.27 -8.96 9.36
CA ASP A 915 -9.27 -9.36 10.40
C ASP A 915 -8.83 -10.43 11.45
N THR A 916 -9.69 -10.82 12.38
CA THR A 916 -9.37 -11.87 13.39
C THR A 916 -9.09 -13.27 12.81
N THR A 917 -9.63 -13.58 11.63
CA THR A 917 -9.67 -14.95 11.07
C THR A 917 -8.48 -15.30 10.21
N GLY A 918 -7.86 -14.31 9.55
CA GLY A 918 -6.65 -14.47 8.76
C GLY A 918 -6.64 -13.76 7.41
N LYS A 919 -7.81 -13.29 7.00
CA LYS A 919 -8.13 -12.51 5.81
C LYS A 919 -7.43 -11.15 5.72
N LEU A 920 -6.97 -10.79 4.52
CA LEU A 920 -6.40 -9.48 4.16
C LEU A 920 -7.52 -8.53 3.72
N LEU A 921 -7.56 -7.30 4.25
CA LEU A 921 -8.61 -6.29 4.02
C LEU A 921 -8.14 -5.01 3.30
N ALA A 922 -6.92 -4.47 3.51
CA ALA A 922 -6.38 -3.33 2.73
C ALA A 922 -4.90 -3.52 2.34
N GLN A 923 -4.35 -2.70 1.42
CA GLN A 923 -2.90 -2.45 1.31
C GLN A 923 -2.61 -0.97 1.10
N LEU A 924 -1.66 -0.48 1.89
CA LEU A 924 -1.63 0.86 2.41
C LEU A 924 -0.24 1.45 2.14
N LYS A 925 0.05 1.68 0.86
CA LYS A 925 1.41 1.92 0.32
C LYS A 925 1.73 3.42 0.17
N GLY A 926 2.98 3.77 -0.10
CA GLY A 926 3.37 5.04 -0.75
C GLY A 926 4.26 5.94 0.12
N HIS A 927 5.46 5.42 0.41
CA HIS A 927 6.25 5.73 1.58
C HIS A 927 7.66 5.13 1.35
N GLN A 928 8.78 5.76 1.79
CA GLN A 928 10.05 5.68 1.03
C GLN A 928 11.29 4.91 1.60
N GLY A 929 11.51 4.76 2.91
CA GLY A 929 12.54 3.82 3.45
C GLY A 929 12.47 3.63 4.97
N GLY A 930 12.74 2.43 5.51
CA GLY A 930 12.73 2.02 6.95
C GLY A 930 11.40 2.20 7.66
N VAL A 931 10.85 1.31 8.49
CA VAL A 931 9.37 1.29 8.75
C VAL A 931 8.99 0.12 9.75
N ILE A 932 8.21 0.20 10.91
CA ILE A 932 8.64 -0.35 12.35
C ILE A 932 7.93 -0.73 13.99
N ASN A 933 6.94 -0.31 14.99
CA ASN A 933 5.57 0.48 15.45
C ASN A 933 4.05 0.50 14.87
N ALA A 934 2.94 0.55 15.69
CA ALA A 934 1.55 1.06 15.36
C ALA A 934 0.48 1.19 16.55
N SER A 935 -0.82 1.58 16.29
CA SER A 935 -1.93 1.96 17.26
C SER A 935 -3.21 2.65 16.66
N PHE A 936 -4.49 2.25 16.88
CA PHE A 936 -5.76 2.73 16.22
C PHE A 936 -6.61 3.72 17.00
N SER A 937 -7.32 4.57 16.24
CA SER A 937 -8.70 4.99 16.50
C SER A 937 -9.56 4.13 17.48
N PRO A 938 -10.28 4.68 18.49
CA PRO A 938 -10.96 3.96 19.59
C PRO A 938 -12.47 3.99 19.50
N ASP A 939 -12.93 4.99 18.75
CA ASP A 939 -14.04 4.88 17.82
C ASP A 939 -13.72 3.98 16.60
N SER A 940 -12.49 3.47 16.44
CA SER A 940 -12.04 2.56 15.36
C SER A 940 -12.09 3.12 13.92
N LYS A 941 -11.92 4.45 13.70
CA LYS A 941 -12.13 5.20 12.44
C LYS A 941 -10.93 5.80 11.66
N LEU A 942 -9.71 5.89 12.19
CA LEU A 942 -8.56 6.65 11.63
C LEU A 942 -7.28 5.83 11.50
N ILE A 943 -6.36 6.10 10.51
CA ILE A 943 -5.19 5.25 10.14
C ILE A 943 -3.80 5.96 9.54
N VAL A 944 -2.40 6.22 9.87
CA VAL A 944 -1.02 5.95 10.64
C VAL A 944 0.21 5.43 9.82
N THR A 945 1.26 6.15 9.35
CA THR A 945 2.64 5.58 9.35
C THR A 945 4.00 6.51 9.45
N ALA A 946 5.12 6.14 10.21
CA ALA A 946 6.57 6.55 10.63
C ALA A 946 7.97 5.68 10.56
N SER A 947 9.24 6.08 10.26
CA SER A 947 10.19 5.25 9.38
C SER A 947 11.73 5.42 9.34
N TYR A 948 12.49 5.12 8.27
CA TYR A 948 13.72 5.82 7.85
C TYR A 948 13.65 6.84 6.59
N ASP A 949 12.59 7.70 6.41
CA ASP A 949 12.23 8.54 5.18
C ASP A 949 11.89 10.07 5.27
N LYS A 950 11.53 10.61 6.44
CA LYS A 950 10.97 11.96 6.78
C LYS A 950 9.43 12.20 7.05
N THR A 951 8.47 11.25 6.99
CA THR A 951 7.00 11.59 6.90
C THR A 951 5.84 10.99 7.81
N ALA A 952 5.50 11.57 8.98
CA ALA A 952 4.15 11.70 9.64
C ALA A 952 2.80 10.86 9.62
N ARG A 953 2.51 9.92 8.73
CA ARG A 953 1.28 9.93 7.87
C ARG A 953 -0.09 9.22 8.50
N VAL A 954 -1.52 9.23 8.45
CA VAL A 954 -2.98 9.74 8.03
C VAL A 954 -4.02 9.29 6.95
N TRP A 955 -4.92 8.34 7.20
CA TRP A 955 -5.98 7.73 6.36
C TRP A 955 -7.22 7.42 7.26
N PRO A 956 -8.31 6.82 6.75
CA PRO A 956 -9.49 6.43 7.53
C PRO A 956 -9.80 4.92 7.53
N VAL A 957 -10.31 4.40 8.63
CA VAL A 957 -10.87 3.04 8.70
C VAL A 957 -12.28 3.14 8.18
N GLU A 958 -12.52 2.50 7.05
CA GLU A 958 -13.79 2.53 6.36
C GLU A 958 -14.31 1.10 6.26
N SER A 959 -15.57 0.92 6.65
CA SER A 959 -16.36 -0.27 6.36
C SER A 959 -16.54 -0.45 4.83
N LEU A 960 -17.03 -1.62 4.42
CA LEU A 960 -17.39 -1.86 3.02
C LEU A 960 -18.38 -0.78 2.50
N ASP A 961 -19.34 -0.37 3.33
CA ASP A 961 -20.33 0.65 2.97
C ASP A 961 -19.70 2.04 2.80
N GLU A 962 -18.76 2.41 3.68
CA GLU A 962 -18.02 3.68 3.58
C GLU A 962 -17.04 3.68 2.38
N LEU A 963 -16.39 2.55 2.08
CA LEU A 963 -15.54 2.39 0.89
C LEU A 963 -16.35 2.47 -0.41
N LEU A 964 -17.51 1.81 -0.47
CA LEU A 964 -18.42 1.88 -1.62
C LEU A 964 -18.95 3.31 -1.78
N ALA A 965 -19.43 3.95 -0.70
CA ALA A 965 -19.87 5.34 -0.73
C ALA A 965 -18.76 6.31 -1.17
N ARG A 966 -17.52 6.15 -0.67
CA ARG A 966 -16.36 6.95 -1.09
C ARG A 966 -16.05 6.75 -2.58
N SER A 967 -16.16 5.53 -3.09
CA SER A 967 -15.91 5.20 -4.49
C SER A 967 -16.99 5.75 -5.42
N CYS A 968 -18.26 5.62 -5.05
CA CYS A 968 -19.39 6.22 -5.76
C CYS A 968 -19.31 7.76 -5.78
N ASN A 969 -18.86 8.38 -4.68
CA ASN A 969 -18.64 9.83 -4.62
C ASN A 969 -17.45 10.28 -5.47
N TRP A 970 -16.37 9.51 -5.54
CA TRP A 970 -15.24 9.82 -6.45
C TRP A 970 -15.64 9.66 -7.93
N LEU A 971 -16.47 8.66 -8.24
CA LEU A 971 -17.04 8.45 -9.57
C LEU A 971 -18.27 9.31 -9.88
N HIS A 972 -18.67 10.27 -9.03
CA HIS A 972 -19.92 11.02 -9.16
C HIS A 972 -20.13 11.57 -10.58
N ASP A 973 -19.20 12.37 -11.08
CA ASP A 973 -19.32 13.04 -12.39
C ASP A 973 -19.19 12.06 -13.57
N TYR A 974 -18.48 10.94 -13.38
CA TYR A 974 -18.41 9.86 -14.36
C TYR A 974 -19.75 9.11 -14.46
N LEU A 975 -20.34 8.70 -13.33
CA LEU A 975 -21.60 7.96 -13.28
C LEU A 975 -22.80 8.81 -13.71
N VAL A 976 -22.73 10.13 -13.50
CA VAL A 976 -23.67 11.12 -14.06
C VAL A 976 -23.61 11.12 -15.60
N THR A 977 -22.42 11.02 -16.18
CA THR A 977 -22.23 11.04 -17.64
C THR A 977 -22.37 9.66 -18.31
N HIS A 978 -22.26 8.57 -17.54
CA HIS A 978 -22.27 7.17 -18.02
C HIS A 978 -23.37 6.34 -17.32
N PRO A 979 -24.67 6.64 -17.57
CA PRO A 979 -25.80 5.99 -16.90
C PRO A 979 -25.82 4.47 -17.05
N GLN A 980 -25.29 3.92 -18.15
CA GLN A 980 -25.17 2.49 -18.42
C GLN A 980 -24.26 1.73 -17.43
N ASP A 981 -23.33 2.42 -16.76
CA ASP A 981 -22.50 1.83 -15.70
C ASP A 981 -23.12 2.07 -14.31
N LEU A 982 -23.79 3.20 -14.11
CA LEU A 982 -24.60 3.45 -12.92
C LEU A 982 -25.75 2.45 -12.77
N GLU A 983 -26.36 1.97 -13.87
CA GLU A 983 -27.40 0.93 -13.82
C GLU A 983 -26.86 -0.40 -13.25
N LYS A 984 -25.60 -0.74 -13.51
CA LYS A 984 -24.92 -1.94 -12.96
C LYS A 984 -24.55 -1.76 -11.48
N LEU A 985 -24.19 -0.54 -11.10
CA LEU A 985 -23.72 -0.18 -9.76
C LEU A 985 -24.86 0.38 -8.89
N SER A 986 -25.85 -0.47 -8.58
CA SER A 986 -26.96 -0.19 -7.65
C SER A 986 -26.57 0.45 -6.30
N VAL A 987 -25.38 0.16 -5.75
CA VAL A 987 -24.89 0.81 -4.51
C VAL A 987 -24.54 2.29 -4.70
N CYS A 988 -24.26 2.72 -5.94
CA CYS A 988 -24.05 4.13 -6.29
C CYS A 988 -25.35 4.86 -6.67
N GLN A 989 -26.50 4.17 -6.73
CA GLN A 989 -27.79 4.75 -7.13
C GLN A 989 -28.45 5.57 -6.01
N ASN A 990 -27.73 6.55 -5.47
CA ASN A 990 -28.33 7.57 -4.61
C ASN A 990 -29.15 8.57 -5.44
N GLN A 991 -30.14 9.20 -4.81
CA GLN A 991 -31.11 10.05 -5.51
C GLN A 991 -30.49 11.27 -6.21
N SER A 992 -29.36 11.80 -5.71
CA SER A 992 -28.65 12.92 -6.33
C SER A 992 -28.01 12.50 -7.67
N ILE A 993 -27.28 11.38 -7.67
CA ILE A 993 -26.61 10.86 -8.88
C ILE A 993 -27.66 10.43 -9.91
N LEU A 994 -28.72 9.73 -9.50
CA LEU A 994 -29.83 9.34 -10.38
C LEU A 994 -30.49 10.56 -11.05
N MET A 995 -30.77 11.61 -10.28
CA MET A 995 -31.40 12.83 -10.82
C MET A 995 -30.49 13.58 -11.81
N ALA A 996 -29.18 13.58 -11.57
CA ALA A 996 -28.18 14.20 -12.44
C ALA A 996 -27.85 13.34 -13.69
N ALA A 997 -27.96 12.02 -13.61
CA ALA A 997 -27.72 11.10 -14.73
C ALA A 997 -28.90 11.02 -15.73
N ALA A 998 -30.14 11.23 -15.28
CA ALA A 998 -31.33 11.10 -16.13
C ALA A 998 -31.30 11.97 -17.43
N PRO A 999 -30.78 13.22 -17.45
CA PRO A 999 -30.57 13.97 -18.69
C PRO A 999 -29.60 13.33 -19.69
N PHE A 1000 -28.59 12.58 -19.24
CA PHE A 1000 -27.69 11.84 -20.12
C PHE A 1000 -28.37 10.59 -20.68
N MET A 1001 -29.14 9.88 -19.84
CA MET A 1001 -29.98 8.76 -20.28
C MET A 1001 -31.05 9.19 -21.30
N ILE A 1002 -31.57 10.43 -21.21
CA ILE A 1002 -32.41 11.00 -22.28
C ILE A 1002 -31.63 11.08 -23.60
N ARG A 1003 -30.40 11.61 -23.61
CA ARG A 1003 -29.60 11.71 -24.85
C ARG A 1003 -29.31 10.34 -25.45
N GLU A 1004 -29.03 9.34 -24.62
CA GLU A 1004 -28.87 7.94 -25.05
C GLU A 1004 -30.15 7.41 -25.71
N GLY A 1005 -31.33 7.63 -25.09
CA GLY A 1005 -32.62 7.25 -25.67
C GLY A 1005 -32.91 7.95 -27.00
N GLU A 1006 -32.54 9.23 -27.13
CA GLU A 1006 -32.65 9.96 -28.40
C GLU A 1006 -31.69 9.41 -29.47
N GLU A 1007 -30.46 9.03 -29.11
CA GLU A 1007 -29.50 8.40 -30.03
C GLU A 1007 -29.96 7.00 -30.47
N GLN A 1008 -30.51 6.20 -29.55
CA GLN A 1008 -31.14 4.90 -29.88
C GLN A 1008 -32.30 5.09 -30.87
N ALA A 1009 -33.14 6.11 -30.66
CA ALA A 1009 -34.24 6.44 -31.57
C ALA A 1009 -33.75 6.89 -32.96
N ARG A 1010 -32.70 7.72 -33.02
CA ARG A 1010 -32.01 8.13 -34.27
C ARG A 1010 -31.39 6.98 -35.06
N LYS A 1011 -31.16 5.83 -34.41
CA LYS A 1011 -30.72 4.57 -35.04
C LYS A 1011 -31.89 3.61 -35.36
N GLY A 1012 -33.13 4.10 -35.30
CA GLY A 1012 -34.35 3.32 -35.55
C GLY A 1012 -34.81 2.42 -34.38
N TYR A 1013 -34.08 2.38 -33.26
CA TYR A 1013 -34.33 1.46 -32.15
C TYR A 1013 -35.46 1.93 -31.21
N ALA A 1014 -36.69 1.93 -31.69
CA ALA A 1014 -37.87 2.45 -30.99
C ALA A 1014 -38.09 1.86 -29.58
N GLN A 1015 -38.09 0.53 -29.42
CA GLN A 1015 -38.38 -0.11 -28.14
C GLN A 1015 -37.25 0.06 -27.10
N PRO A 1016 -35.95 -0.06 -27.47
CA PRO A 1016 -34.85 0.38 -26.61
C PRO A 1016 -34.98 1.84 -26.18
N ALA A 1017 -35.21 2.78 -27.10
CA ALA A 1017 -35.34 4.20 -26.79
C ALA A 1017 -36.46 4.50 -25.78
N VAL A 1018 -37.67 3.95 -26.01
CA VAL A 1018 -38.81 4.08 -25.08
C VAL A 1018 -38.48 3.47 -23.70
N THR A 1019 -37.77 2.35 -23.66
CA THR A 1019 -37.32 1.72 -22.40
C THR A 1019 -36.34 2.63 -21.65
N THR A 1020 -35.35 3.19 -22.34
CA THR A 1020 -34.34 4.11 -21.80
C THR A 1020 -34.98 5.42 -21.30
N PHE A 1021 -35.94 5.98 -22.04
CA PHE A 1021 -36.73 7.15 -21.59
C PHE A 1021 -37.58 6.86 -20.35
N ARG A 1022 -38.25 5.70 -20.27
CA ARG A 1022 -39.01 5.28 -19.08
C ARG A 1022 -38.11 5.10 -17.85
N LYS A 1023 -36.88 4.60 -18.02
CA LYS A 1023 -35.87 4.58 -16.94
C LYS A 1023 -35.47 6.00 -16.50
N ALA A 1024 -35.24 6.92 -17.42
CA ALA A 1024 -34.88 8.31 -17.10
C ALA A 1024 -35.96 9.03 -16.26
N LEU A 1025 -37.24 8.85 -16.60
CA LEU A 1025 -38.37 9.35 -15.79
C LEU A 1025 -38.40 8.74 -14.38
N LYS A 1026 -38.05 7.45 -14.23
CA LYS A 1026 -37.96 6.78 -12.93
C LYS A 1026 -36.77 7.28 -12.10
N TRP A 1027 -35.67 7.66 -12.75
CA TRP A 1027 -34.45 8.19 -12.09
C TRP A 1027 -34.60 9.66 -11.69
N ASN A 1028 -35.38 10.45 -12.42
CA ASN A 1028 -35.69 11.84 -12.07
C ASN A 1028 -37.19 12.16 -12.26
N PRO A 1029 -38.02 11.98 -11.20
CA PRO A 1029 -39.46 12.22 -11.25
C PRO A 1029 -39.89 13.67 -11.54
N ASN A 1030 -38.96 14.63 -11.58
CA ASN A 1030 -39.26 16.02 -11.97
C ASN A 1030 -39.31 16.19 -13.50
N LEU A 1031 -38.78 15.24 -14.27
CA LEU A 1031 -38.90 15.21 -15.72
C LEU A 1031 -40.34 14.88 -16.13
N LYS A 1032 -40.88 15.61 -17.09
CA LYS A 1032 -42.25 15.42 -17.62
C LYS A 1032 -42.25 15.42 -19.13
N PHE A 1033 -42.31 14.23 -19.72
CA PHE A 1033 -42.52 14.01 -21.15
C PHE A 1033 -43.10 12.60 -21.35
N ASP A 1034 -43.77 12.39 -22.50
CA ASP A 1034 -44.24 11.08 -22.93
C ASP A 1034 -43.09 10.35 -23.68
N PRO A 1035 -42.64 9.16 -23.22
CA PRO A 1035 -41.53 8.44 -23.84
C PRO A 1035 -41.80 8.00 -25.27
N GLU A 1036 -43.03 7.56 -25.56
CA GLU A 1036 -43.46 7.09 -26.87
C GLU A 1036 -43.59 8.25 -27.86
N ALA A 1037 -44.23 9.35 -27.45
CA ALA A 1037 -44.33 10.56 -28.26
C ALA A 1037 -42.97 11.23 -28.50
N LYS A 1038 -41.99 11.06 -27.58
CA LYS A 1038 -40.62 11.54 -27.77
C LYS A 1038 -39.78 10.63 -28.68
N ALA A 1039 -39.94 9.31 -28.59
CA ALA A 1039 -39.22 8.37 -29.46
C ALA A 1039 -39.71 8.41 -30.91
N LYS A 1040 -41.03 8.52 -31.12
CA LYS A 1040 -41.66 8.41 -32.44
C LYS A 1040 -41.04 9.31 -33.53
N PRO A 1041 -40.94 10.64 -33.39
CA PRO A 1041 -40.43 11.49 -34.47
C PRO A 1041 -38.96 11.19 -34.81
N LEU A 1042 -38.14 10.81 -33.83
CA LEU A 1042 -36.72 10.50 -34.04
C LEU A 1042 -36.53 9.17 -34.82
N VAL A 1043 -37.35 8.17 -34.52
CA VAL A 1043 -37.39 6.90 -35.30
C VAL A 1043 -37.95 7.14 -36.70
N GLU A 1044 -38.98 7.98 -36.82
CA GLU A 1044 -39.59 8.33 -38.11
C GLU A 1044 -38.61 9.14 -38.98
N ALA A 1045 -37.78 10.01 -38.38
CA ALA A 1045 -36.65 10.67 -39.04
C ALA A 1045 -35.62 9.65 -39.55
N ALA A 1046 -35.18 8.72 -38.69
CA ALA A 1046 -34.22 7.68 -39.06
C ALA A 1046 -34.71 6.81 -40.24
N ASN A 1047 -35.98 6.41 -40.22
CA ASN A 1047 -36.60 5.67 -41.32
C ASN A 1047 -36.62 6.47 -42.64
N GLN A 1048 -36.81 7.80 -42.60
CA GLN A 1048 -36.72 8.64 -43.79
C GLN A 1048 -35.27 8.87 -44.25
N VAL A 1049 -34.29 8.82 -43.34
CA VAL A 1049 -32.86 8.81 -43.71
C VAL A 1049 -32.49 7.54 -44.47
N ASP A 1050 -32.87 6.36 -43.99
CA ASP A 1050 -32.52 5.11 -44.68
C ASP A 1050 -33.27 4.96 -46.00
N LYS A 1051 -34.58 5.27 -46.03
CA LYS A 1051 -35.34 5.42 -47.28
C LYS A 1051 -34.70 6.42 -48.25
N GLY A 1052 -34.13 7.51 -47.75
CA GLY A 1052 -33.40 8.47 -48.57
C GLY A 1052 -32.12 7.89 -49.20
N LYS A 1053 -31.38 7.05 -48.47
CA LYS A 1053 -30.21 6.31 -48.99
C LYS A 1053 -30.63 5.28 -50.05
N GLU A 1054 -31.68 4.50 -49.81
CA GLU A 1054 -32.22 3.52 -50.77
C GLU A 1054 -32.69 4.19 -52.06
N LEU A 1055 -33.47 5.28 -51.95
CA LEU A 1055 -33.95 6.05 -53.10
C LEU A 1055 -32.79 6.64 -53.91
N ALA A 1056 -31.70 7.07 -53.26
CA ALA A 1056 -30.50 7.53 -53.94
C ALA A 1056 -29.77 6.39 -54.68
N GLN A 1057 -29.65 5.20 -54.08
CA GLN A 1057 -29.03 4.03 -54.71
C GLN A 1057 -29.76 3.57 -55.97
N ILE A 1058 -31.10 3.63 -55.99
CA ILE A 1058 -31.90 3.31 -57.19
C ILE A 1058 -32.08 4.51 -58.15
N GLY A 1059 -31.35 5.61 -57.95
CA GLY A 1059 -31.33 6.79 -58.83
C GLY A 1059 -32.54 7.73 -58.71
N ASN A 1060 -33.45 7.53 -57.75
CA ASN A 1060 -34.56 8.43 -57.48
C ASN A 1060 -34.12 9.61 -56.60
N ILE A 1061 -33.36 10.53 -57.20
CA ILE A 1061 -32.74 11.67 -56.51
C ILE A 1061 -33.77 12.60 -55.85
N ASP A 1062 -34.89 12.91 -56.50
CA ASP A 1062 -35.90 13.80 -55.89
C ASP A 1062 -36.62 13.13 -54.71
N GLY A 1063 -36.88 11.82 -54.80
CA GLY A 1063 -37.39 11.04 -53.68
C GLY A 1063 -36.41 10.98 -52.51
N ALA A 1064 -35.11 10.80 -52.79
CA ALA A 1064 -34.06 10.81 -51.79
C ALA A 1064 -33.98 12.16 -51.04
N VAL A 1065 -33.95 13.27 -51.79
CA VAL A 1065 -33.92 14.63 -51.23
C VAL A 1065 -35.19 14.93 -50.43
N ALA A 1066 -36.37 14.52 -50.90
CA ALA A 1066 -37.62 14.72 -50.17
C ALA A 1066 -37.68 13.90 -48.87
N ALA A 1067 -37.16 12.67 -48.87
CA ALA A 1067 -37.02 11.85 -47.68
C ALA A 1067 -36.05 12.49 -46.67
N PHE A 1068 -34.89 12.97 -47.12
CA PHE A 1068 -33.95 13.71 -46.27
C PHE A 1068 -34.56 15.01 -45.72
N GLN A 1069 -35.28 15.80 -46.53
CA GLN A 1069 -36.02 16.99 -46.04
C GLN A 1069 -37.04 16.63 -44.95
N THR A 1070 -37.76 15.52 -45.12
CA THR A 1070 -38.71 15.02 -44.10
C THR A 1070 -37.98 14.60 -42.83
N ALA A 1071 -36.79 13.98 -42.94
CA ALA A 1071 -35.95 13.66 -41.79
C ALA A 1071 -35.47 14.91 -41.04
N LEU A 1072 -35.01 15.97 -41.74
CA LEU A 1072 -34.64 17.25 -41.09
C LEU A 1072 -35.81 17.90 -40.35
N GLN A 1073 -37.04 17.79 -40.85
CA GLN A 1073 -38.24 18.33 -40.19
C GLN A 1073 -38.63 17.57 -38.92
N LEU A 1074 -38.35 16.26 -38.89
CA LEU A 1074 -38.64 15.38 -37.75
C LEU A 1074 -37.51 15.40 -36.70
N ASP A 1075 -36.25 15.58 -37.13
CA ASP A 1075 -35.09 15.77 -36.26
C ASP A 1075 -34.02 16.69 -36.91
N PRO A 1076 -33.95 17.97 -36.52
CA PRO A 1076 -32.96 18.91 -37.02
C PRO A 1076 -31.49 18.54 -36.73
N SER A 1077 -31.19 17.62 -35.80
CA SER A 1077 -29.79 17.27 -35.49
C SER A 1077 -29.03 16.61 -36.64
N PHE A 1078 -29.75 16.05 -37.62
CA PHE A 1078 -29.17 15.52 -38.86
C PHE A 1078 -28.77 16.60 -39.90
N GLU A 1079 -28.99 17.88 -39.61
CA GLU A 1079 -28.90 18.99 -40.57
C GLU A 1079 -27.62 18.98 -41.41
N PHE A 1080 -26.44 18.85 -40.79
CA PHE A 1080 -25.15 18.90 -41.50
C PHE A 1080 -24.96 17.73 -42.47
N GLU A 1081 -25.16 16.49 -42.00
CA GLU A 1081 -24.96 15.28 -42.80
C GLU A 1081 -25.93 15.21 -44.00
N LEU A 1082 -27.21 15.52 -43.75
CA LEU A 1082 -28.26 15.38 -44.75
C LEU A 1082 -28.29 16.54 -45.74
N LYS A 1083 -27.95 17.78 -45.33
CA LYS A 1083 -27.72 18.88 -46.28
C LYS A 1083 -26.60 18.52 -47.25
N THR A 1084 -25.44 18.11 -46.74
CA THR A 1084 -24.30 17.71 -47.59
C THR A 1084 -24.69 16.61 -48.57
N LYS A 1085 -25.40 15.57 -48.11
CA LYS A 1085 -25.89 14.49 -49.00
C LYS A 1085 -26.92 14.96 -50.03
N ALA A 1086 -27.86 15.81 -49.65
CA ALA A 1086 -28.83 16.39 -50.58
C ALA A 1086 -28.15 17.25 -51.66
N VAL A 1087 -27.16 18.07 -51.28
CA VAL A 1087 -26.35 18.87 -52.20
C VAL A 1087 -25.62 17.96 -53.19
N SER A 1088 -24.83 16.99 -52.71
CA SER A 1088 -24.07 16.08 -53.60
C SER A 1088 -24.93 15.31 -54.58
N LEU A 1089 -26.13 14.84 -54.17
CA LEU A 1089 -27.06 14.15 -55.06
C LEU A 1089 -27.70 15.09 -56.09
N LEU A 1090 -28.01 16.34 -55.72
CA LEU A 1090 -28.55 17.35 -56.63
C LEU A 1090 -27.50 17.88 -57.61
N VAL A 1091 -26.24 18.00 -57.18
CA VAL A 1091 -25.09 18.31 -58.05
C VAL A 1091 -24.85 17.17 -59.04
N TYR A 1092 -24.84 15.91 -58.57
CA TYR A 1092 -24.76 14.73 -59.45
C TYR A 1092 -25.89 14.69 -60.48
N LYS A 1093 -27.14 14.96 -60.06
CA LYS A 1093 -28.29 15.07 -60.96
C LYS A 1093 -28.12 16.19 -61.99
N GLY A 1094 -27.63 17.36 -61.57
CA GLY A 1094 -27.39 18.49 -62.47
C GLY A 1094 -26.31 18.18 -63.51
N ASN A 1095 -25.18 17.58 -63.11
CA ASN A 1095 -24.13 17.13 -64.03
C ASN A 1095 -24.69 16.16 -65.10
N LYS A 1096 -25.44 15.14 -64.68
CA LYS A 1096 -26.07 14.19 -65.62
C LYS A 1096 -27.09 14.86 -66.56
N LEU A 1097 -27.82 15.88 -66.08
CA LEU A 1097 -28.73 16.64 -66.94
C LEU A 1097 -27.98 17.51 -67.97
N ILE A 1098 -26.75 17.96 -67.69
CA ILE A 1098 -25.90 18.64 -68.68
C ILE A 1098 -25.42 17.66 -69.76
N GLU A 1099 -25.02 16.44 -69.38
CA GLU A 1099 -24.69 15.36 -70.33
C GLU A 1099 -25.89 15.04 -71.26
N GLU A 1100 -27.10 15.03 -70.69
CA GLU A 1100 -28.37 14.86 -71.44
C GLU A 1100 -28.83 16.14 -72.20
N ARG A 1101 -28.05 17.24 -72.19
CA ARG A 1101 -28.36 18.58 -72.76
C ARG A 1101 -29.62 19.25 -72.20
N LYS A 1102 -30.10 18.81 -71.04
CA LYS A 1102 -31.27 19.35 -70.32
C LYS A 1102 -30.87 20.51 -69.41
N PHE A 1103 -30.32 21.56 -70.03
CA PHE A 1103 -29.72 22.69 -69.32
C PHE A 1103 -30.70 23.38 -68.35
N LYS A 1104 -31.96 23.55 -68.74
CA LYS A 1104 -32.98 24.20 -67.91
C LYS A 1104 -33.32 23.39 -66.65
N GLU A 1105 -33.36 22.07 -66.77
CA GLU A 1105 -33.54 21.15 -65.65
C GLU A 1105 -32.28 21.05 -64.77
N ALA A 1106 -31.08 21.16 -65.37
CA ALA A 1106 -29.81 21.25 -64.62
C ALA A 1106 -29.74 22.53 -63.76
N VAL A 1107 -30.14 23.69 -64.31
CA VAL A 1107 -30.29 24.94 -63.54
C VAL A 1107 -31.23 24.73 -62.36
N ALA A 1108 -32.38 24.07 -62.57
CA ALA A 1108 -33.33 23.79 -61.49
C ALA A 1108 -32.75 22.83 -60.43
N ALA A 1109 -31.94 21.84 -60.81
CA ALA A 1109 -31.27 20.93 -59.89
C ALA A 1109 -30.24 21.66 -59.00
N TYR A 1110 -29.37 22.49 -59.57
CA TYR A 1110 -28.41 23.29 -58.78
C TYR A 1110 -29.10 24.38 -57.95
N THR A 1111 -30.16 25.01 -58.46
CA THR A 1111 -30.97 25.97 -57.67
C THR A 1111 -31.61 25.29 -56.45
N LYS A 1112 -32.03 24.03 -56.59
CA LYS A 1112 -32.51 23.20 -55.46
C LYS A 1112 -31.36 22.80 -54.53
N ALA A 1113 -30.14 22.57 -55.03
CA ALA A 1113 -28.96 22.32 -54.19
C ALA A 1113 -28.58 23.54 -53.34
N GLN A 1114 -28.66 24.75 -53.94
CA GLN A 1114 -28.33 26.02 -53.28
C GLN A 1114 -29.16 26.28 -52.02
N GLN A 1115 -30.38 25.74 -51.94
CA GLN A 1115 -31.27 25.85 -50.77
C GLN A 1115 -30.75 25.09 -49.53
N PHE A 1116 -29.72 24.25 -49.68
CA PHE A 1116 -29.11 23.47 -48.61
C PHE A 1116 -27.67 23.92 -48.27
N THR A 1117 -27.03 24.76 -49.08
CA THR A 1117 -25.65 25.24 -48.89
C THR A 1117 -25.58 26.57 -48.13
N SER A 1118 -24.41 26.86 -47.56
CA SER A 1118 -24.01 28.22 -47.18
C SER A 1118 -23.43 29.00 -48.37
N ASN A 1119 -23.30 30.33 -48.24
CA ASN A 1119 -22.88 31.21 -49.33
C ASN A 1119 -21.45 30.90 -49.80
N GLY A 1120 -21.32 30.24 -50.96
CA GLY A 1120 -20.05 30.04 -51.66
C GLY A 1120 -19.66 28.59 -51.93
N GLU A 1121 -20.46 27.58 -51.57
CA GLU A 1121 -20.03 26.17 -51.69
C GLU A 1121 -20.19 25.55 -53.09
N ILE A 1122 -21.13 26.04 -53.93
CA ILE A 1122 -21.46 25.47 -55.26
C ILE A 1122 -21.40 26.48 -56.42
N TYR A 1123 -20.67 27.59 -56.25
CA TYR A 1123 -20.55 28.61 -57.31
C TYR A 1123 -19.83 28.08 -58.56
N VAL A 1124 -18.90 27.12 -58.37
CA VAL A 1124 -18.15 26.46 -59.45
C VAL A 1124 -19.09 25.60 -60.31
N ASP A 1125 -20.05 24.88 -59.71
CA ASP A 1125 -21.04 24.10 -60.47
C ASP A 1125 -21.93 25.01 -61.33
N PHE A 1126 -22.44 26.10 -60.75
CA PHE A 1126 -23.18 27.11 -61.52
C PHE A 1126 -22.34 27.77 -62.63
N TRP A 1127 -21.04 27.99 -62.40
CA TRP A 1127 -20.13 28.51 -63.43
C TRP A 1127 -19.86 27.50 -64.55
N ASN A 1128 -19.62 26.23 -64.21
CA ASN A 1128 -19.45 25.15 -65.19
C ASN A 1128 -20.70 25.00 -66.08
N LEU A 1129 -21.89 25.01 -65.48
CA LEU A 1129 -23.17 24.98 -66.19
C LEU A 1129 -23.37 26.23 -67.08
N CYS A 1130 -22.97 27.41 -66.59
CA CYS A 1130 -22.96 28.63 -67.39
C CYS A 1130 -22.07 28.46 -68.64
N VAL A 1131 -20.80 28.09 -68.47
CA VAL A 1131 -19.83 27.93 -69.58
C VAL A 1131 -20.28 26.86 -70.57
N GLN A 1132 -20.62 25.66 -70.10
CA GLN A 1132 -21.00 24.53 -70.95
C GLN A 1132 -22.33 24.77 -71.68
N GLY A 1133 -23.29 25.45 -71.04
CA GLY A 1133 -24.54 25.85 -71.68
C GLY A 1133 -24.34 26.89 -72.78
N ILE A 1134 -23.44 27.87 -72.58
CA ILE A 1134 -23.08 28.83 -73.64
C ILE A 1134 -22.38 28.11 -74.81
N GLN A 1135 -21.40 27.24 -74.53
CA GLN A 1135 -20.70 26.46 -75.55
C GLN A 1135 -21.64 25.57 -76.39
N GLN A 1136 -22.74 25.08 -75.81
CA GLN A 1136 -23.73 24.30 -76.55
C GLN A 1136 -24.88 25.14 -77.14
N GLY A 1137 -24.77 26.48 -77.15
CA GLY A 1137 -25.74 27.41 -77.74
C GLY A 1137 -26.95 27.74 -76.85
N HIS A 1138 -27.03 27.16 -75.67
CA HIS A 1138 -28.11 27.30 -74.69
C HIS A 1138 -27.96 28.51 -73.75
N ALA A 1139 -27.29 29.59 -74.20
CA ALA A 1139 -26.99 30.77 -73.39
C ALA A 1139 -28.23 31.41 -72.73
N LYS A 1140 -29.42 31.28 -73.35
CA LYS A 1140 -30.70 31.74 -72.78
C LYS A 1140 -31.22 30.86 -71.65
N ASP A 1141 -30.95 29.55 -71.69
CA ASP A 1141 -31.42 28.59 -70.68
C ASP A 1141 -30.54 28.61 -69.42
N VAL A 1142 -29.24 28.94 -69.56
CA VAL A 1142 -28.27 28.99 -68.45
C VAL A 1142 -27.95 30.41 -67.92
N LEU A 1143 -28.54 31.47 -68.48
CA LEU A 1143 -28.26 32.85 -68.05
C LEU A 1143 -28.45 33.05 -66.53
N SER A 1144 -29.49 32.43 -65.95
CA SER A 1144 -29.74 32.49 -64.51
C SER A 1144 -28.68 31.75 -63.68
N ALA A 1145 -28.08 30.67 -64.19
CA ALA A 1145 -26.92 30.04 -63.56
C ALA A 1145 -25.68 30.95 -63.61
N CYS A 1146 -25.43 31.63 -64.74
CA CYS A 1146 -24.39 32.65 -64.85
C CYS A 1146 -24.61 33.80 -63.84
N GLU A 1147 -25.85 34.23 -63.65
CA GLU A 1147 -26.19 35.29 -62.69
C GLU A 1147 -26.03 34.82 -61.23
N THR A 1148 -26.45 33.60 -60.89
CA THR A 1148 -26.23 33.00 -59.57
C THR A 1148 -24.74 32.76 -59.28
N ALA A 1149 -23.94 32.31 -60.25
CA ALA A 1149 -22.50 32.12 -60.07
C ALA A 1149 -21.79 33.42 -59.67
N VAL A 1150 -22.08 34.53 -60.37
CA VAL A 1150 -21.54 35.86 -60.00
C VAL A 1150 -22.19 36.41 -58.72
N ALA A 1151 -23.42 36.06 -58.38
CA ALA A 1151 -24.01 36.45 -57.10
C ALA A 1151 -23.31 35.78 -55.90
N LEU A 1152 -22.84 34.53 -56.07
CA LEU A 1152 -22.06 33.80 -55.07
C LEU A 1152 -20.57 34.21 -55.04
N ALA A 1153 -19.99 34.55 -56.20
CA ALA A 1153 -18.59 34.97 -56.34
C ALA A 1153 -18.47 36.33 -57.07
N PRO A 1154 -18.93 37.45 -56.47
CA PRO A 1154 -19.09 38.74 -57.15
C PRO A 1154 -17.77 39.42 -57.56
N ASN A 1155 -16.64 38.95 -57.04
CA ASN A 1155 -15.32 39.48 -57.31
C ASN A 1155 -14.51 38.63 -58.31
N ASP A 1156 -15.04 37.50 -58.82
CA ASP A 1156 -14.35 36.66 -59.80
C ASP A 1156 -14.59 37.15 -61.24
N GLY A 1157 -13.51 37.62 -61.87
CA GLY A 1157 -13.52 38.12 -63.24
C GLY A 1157 -13.84 37.06 -64.29
N ASN A 1158 -13.45 35.80 -64.11
CA ASN A 1158 -13.67 34.73 -65.10
C ASN A 1158 -15.16 34.36 -65.20
N ILE A 1159 -15.83 34.33 -64.05
CA ILE A 1159 -17.26 34.08 -63.94
C ILE A 1159 -18.04 35.28 -64.50
N ARG A 1160 -17.55 36.51 -64.25
CA ARG A 1160 -18.10 37.71 -64.90
C ARG A 1160 -17.92 37.71 -66.40
N ASP A 1161 -16.75 37.33 -66.93
CA ASP A 1161 -16.54 37.23 -68.39
C ASP A 1161 -17.52 36.25 -69.04
N SER A 1162 -17.69 35.08 -68.40
CA SER A 1162 -18.67 34.06 -68.80
C SER A 1162 -20.10 34.60 -68.79
N ARG A 1163 -20.48 35.34 -67.73
CA ARG A 1163 -21.79 35.99 -67.62
C ARG A 1163 -21.97 37.13 -68.62
N GLY A 1164 -20.94 37.92 -68.89
CA GLY A 1164 -20.95 39.00 -69.88
C GLY A 1164 -21.18 38.45 -71.29
N PHE A 1165 -20.57 37.30 -71.60
CA PHE A 1165 -20.80 36.59 -72.85
C PHE A 1165 -22.25 36.03 -72.95
N ALA A 1166 -22.79 35.40 -71.89
CA ALA A 1166 -24.20 34.99 -71.85
C ALA A 1166 -25.18 36.17 -71.98
N ARG A 1167 -24.90 37.29 -71.31
CA ARG A 1167 -25.71 38.52 -71.37
C ARG A 1167 -25.71 39.13 -72.76
N MET A 1168 -24.57 39.11 -73.45
CA MET A 1168 -24.49 39.54 -74.85
C MET A 1168 -25.33 38.63 -75.77
N LEU A 1169 -25.18 37.31 -75.67
CA LEU A 1169 -25.93 36.34 -76.49
C LEU A 1169 -27.45 36.38 -76.23
N THR A 1170 -27.89 36.96 -75.11
CA THR A 1170 -29.30 37.16 -74.74
C THR A 1170 -29.79 38.61 -74.93
N GLY A 1171 -28.96 39.50 -75.48
CA GLY A 1171 -29.32 40.87 -75.86
C GLY A 1171 -29.05 41.97 -74.82
N ASN A 1172 -28.60 41.62 -73.62
CA ASN A 1172 -28.21 42.58 -72.56
C ASN A 1172 -26.78 43.13 -72.80
N THR A 1173 -26.64 43.96 -73.82
CA THR A 1173 -25.35 44.57 -74.22
C THR A 1173 -24.74 45.46 -73.13
N LYS A 1174 -25.56 46.19 -72.37
CA LYS A 1174 -25.11 47.06 -71.28
C LYS A 1174 -24.49 46.26 -70.13
N GLY A 1175 -25.19 45.22 -69.65
CA GLY A 1175 -24.68 44.34 -68.59
C GLY A 1175 -23.45 43.53 -69.04
N ALA A 1176 -23.34 43.22 -70.34
CA ALA A 1176 -22.14 42.58 -70.90
C ALA A 1176 -20.91 43.50 -70.85
N ILE A 1177 -21.05 44.78 -71.19
CA ILE A 1177 -19.96 45.78 -71.08
C ILE A 1177 -19.48 45.90 -69.62
N GLU A 1178 -20.41 46.00 -68.68
CA GLU A 1178 -20.11 46.13 -67.24
C GLU A 1178 -19.33 44.92 -66.71
N ASP A 1179 -19.70 43.70 -67.11
CA ASP A 1179 -18.99 42.48 -66.69
C ASP A 1179 -17.63 42.31 -67.38
N PHE A 1180 -17.50 42.59 -68.68
CA PHE A 1180 -16.21 42.56 -69.39
C PHE A 1180 -15.23 43.60 -68.82
N GLN A 1181 -15.69 44.77 -68.39
CA GLN A 1181 -14.83 45.79 -67.76
C GLN A 1181 -14.21 45.30 -66.45
N VAL A 1182 -14.94 44.53 -65.62
CA VAL A 1182 -14.39 43.95 -64.39
C VAL A 1182 -13.35 42.86 -64.71
N PHE A 1183 -13.59 41.99 -65.70
CA PHE A 1183 -12.59 41.01 -66.13
C PHE A 1183 -11.33 41.69 -66.68
N ILE A 1184 -11.45 42.72 -67.53
CA ILE A 1184 -10.31 43.51 -68.04
C ILE A 1184 -9.49 44.13 -66.91
N ALA A 1185 -10.12 44.54 -65.80
CA ALA A 1185 -9.43 45.08 -64.64
C ALA A 1185 -8.63 44.02 -63.85
N GLN A 1186 -8.98 42.73 -63.96
CA GLN A 1186 -8.40 41.65 -63.16
C GLN A 1186 -7.50 40.67 -63.93
N THR A 1187 -7.69 40.49 -65.24
CA THR A 1187 -6.90 39.51 -66.02
C THR A 1187 -5.54 40.06 -66.43
N ASP A 1188 -4.48 39.26 -66.24
CA ASP A 1188 -3.12 39.55 -66.71
C ASP A 1188 -2.84 38.97 -68.12
N ASP A 1189 -3.75 38.15 -68.66
CA ASP A 1189 -3.64 37.64 -70.03
C ASP A 1189 -3.79 38.79 -71.04
N LYS A 1190 -2.69 39.15 -71.70
CA LYS A 1190 -2.64 40.29 -72.63
C LYS A 1190 -3.49 40.09 -73.89
N GLU A 1191 -3.70 38.85 -74.34
CA GLU A 1191 -4.50 38.56 -75.53
C GLU A 1191 -6.00 38.65 -75.19
N MET A 1192 -6.45 37.99 -74.12
CA MET A 1192 -7.82 38.10 -73.64
C MET A 1192 -8.18 39.54 -73.24
N LYS A 1193 -7.30 40.23 -72.51
CA LYS A 1193 -7.49 41.65 -72.12
C LYS A 1193 -7.69 42.54 -73.34
N SER A 1194 -6.86 42.38 -74.38
CA SER A 1194 -6.98 43.09 -75.65
C SER A 1194 -8.28 42.74 -76.40
N GLN A 1195 -8.64 41.46 -76.47
CA GLN A 1195 -9.87 40.99 -77.13
C GLN A 1195 -11.13 41.59 -76.46
N ARG A 1196 -11.23 41.53 -75.13
CA ARG A 1196 -12.37 42.08 -74.38
C ARG A 1196 -12.41 43.62 -74.44
N GLN A 1197 -11.26 44.31 -74.42
CA GLN A 1197 -11.20 45.76 -74.68
C GLN A 1197 -11.73 46.11 -76.09
N GLY A 1198 -11.40 45.30 -77.09
CA GLY A 1198 -11.96 45.39 -78.44
C GLY A 1198 -13.48 45.25 -78.45
N TRP A 1199 -14.03 44.23 -77.79
CA TRP A 1199 -15.48 44.02 -77.72
C TRP A 1199 -16.20 45.16 -76.99
N VAL A 1200 -15.70 45.60 -75.83
CA VAL A 1200 -16.26 46.75 -75.08
C VAL A 1200 -16.31 48.00 -75.98
N LYS A 1201 -15.26 48.27 -76.76
CA LYS A 1201 -15.21 49.41 -77.69
C LYS A 1201 -16.26 49.32 -78.80
N VAL A 1202 -16.54 48.13 -79.34
CA VAL A 1202 -17.54 47.93 -80.41
C VAL A 1202 -18.97 47.94 -79.85
N LEU A 1203 -19.21 47.27 -78.72
CA LEU A 1203 -20.51 47.25 -78.03
C LEU A 1203 -20.92 48.65 -77.55
N SER A 1204 -19.97 49.46 -77.06
CA SER A 1204 -20.21 50.86 -76.66
C SER A 1204 -20.58 51.76 -77.84
N ALA A 1205 -20.27 51.37 -79.07
CA ALA A 1205 -20.69 52.05 -80.31
C ALA A 1205 -22.02 51.49 -80.87
N SER A 1206 -22.79 50.75 -80.06
CA SER A 1206 -24.04 50.07 -80.42
C SER A 1206 -23.92 49.11 -81.63
N LYS A 1207 -22.72 48.57 -81.86
CA LYS A 1207 -22.44 47.57 -82.90
C LYS A 1207 -22.17 46.21 -82.25
N ASN A 1208 -22.49 45.13 -82.95
CA ASN A 1208 -22.19 43.78 -82.49
C ASN A 1208 -20.79 43.35 -83.01
N PRO A 1209 -19.78 43.12 -82.16
CA PRO A 1209 -18.50 42.55 -82.61
C PRO A 1209 -18.56 41.05 -82.92
N PHE A 1210 -19.60 40.35 -82.45
CA PHE A 1210 -19.74 38.91 -82.55
C PHE A 1210 -20.41 38.52 -83.87
N THR A 1211 -19.60 38.39 -84.93
CA THR A 1211 -20.02 37.69 -86.14
C THR A 1211 -20.24 36.21 -85.83
N GLN A 1212 -21.00 35.47 -86.67
CA GLN A 1212 -21.16 34.02 -86.49
C GLN A 1212 -19.80 33.27 -86.49
N GLN A 1213 -18.81 33.81 -87.21
CA GLN A 1213 -17.46 33.26 -87.26
C GLN A 1213 -16.70 33.50 -85.94
N GLU A 1214 -16.90 34.66 -85.30
CA GLU A 1214 -16.34 34.98 -83.99
C GLU A 1214 -17.01 34.15 -82.88
N ILE A 1215 -18.35 34.00 -82.92
CA ILE A 1215 -19.10 33.13 -82.00
C ILE A 1215 -18.59 31.68 -82.09
N ASN A 1216 -18.44 31.15 -83.31
CA ASN A 1216 -17.92 29.81 -83.54
C ASN A 1216 -16.44 29.63 -83.14
N ARG A 1217 -15.68 30.73 -82.97
CA ARG A 1217 -14.30 30.75 -82.46
C ARG A 1217 -14.22 30.80 -80.92
N LEU A 1218 -15.31 31.21 -80.26
CA LEU A 1218 -15.42 31.36 -78.80
C LEU A 1218 -16.17 30.21 -78.13
N ILE A 1219 -16.79 29.35 -78.94
CA ILE A 1219 -17.48 28.12 -78.53
C ILE A 1219 -16.55 26.89 -78.61
N LYS A 1220 -15.39 27.02 -79.26
CA LYS A 1220 -14.31 26.03 -79.31
C LYS A 1220 -13.21 26.35 -78.31
#